data_AF-A0A4Z1FR51-F1
#
_entry.id   AF-A0A4Z1FR51-F1
#
_cell.length_a   1.000
_cell.length_b   1.000
_cell.length_c   1.000
_cell.angle_alpha   90.00
_cell.angle_beta   90.00
_cell.angle_gamma   90.00
#
_symmetry.space_group_name_H-M   'P 1'
#
loop_
_entity.id
_entity.type
_entity.pdbx_description
1 polymer ?
#
loop_
_entity_poly.entity_id
_entity_poly.type
_entity_poly.pdbx_seq_one_letter_code
_entity_poly.pdbx_strand_id
1 'polypeptide(L)'
;MGSLIATSLFTIDGKNDRNVNSTSNLIYEKDTHILLGQKQSIEGVPTNKNTYEYKNTNQYYRYFDPDIDTDIELDLERWNCCARMNSIMDSPKEIGRVSESDIDIQQREAIEAWEREEDSDIESHGSTEDENYQIDSLSHDPSQRTSSEDDLDPSSPQLLHHLENDSSILTLAVGSKYIYAGTQDGEIVVWSLTSYELVSRIQAHTRSVLSLFLSADGKLLFSSAGDAIVNAWCPTALVRKYHIYSTYDVGDVFSVAYSPQFETVYLGAQNTSIQWVSLRDSATRPTPNPERHPDRRNHRFFDSVQHGGTSTPRPRPAGRAAADQGDVLEIDKAHMKQYAHFGYVYCMLMVRGVSRQVDADEDMLISGGGDGTIKLWKLSKDEDEGIKEIEKLGEDDAESVLSLAVDGSFLYSSKLEGVIELWDLDTRQKLRVIRANRGDVMTLQMGWGYLWSGGSTGHARKYSTVQYGQYKTSSNFSQKYQCVKRWKAHGGRILASAVANHHGQQLYITGANDCSVSIWDVTGCDTGTYPKRESLQDDQLIKSLQDFVAFKTISARPDHAEDCRRGATFLRTLFKKHGAVTEMLTTEAHHNPIVYAKFKGNPETAGKRKKILFYGHYDVVPADDKQKKWIIDPFQMKGVNGYLYGRGVSDNKGPIMAALYGVVDLVHEKALDSDVTFLIEGEEESGSRGFKDAVRKYKELIGDIDYIILANSYWLDDEVPCLTYGLRGVLHATVKVNSKHPDVHSGVDGSFMMDEPLFDLTAILAKLKGLHNRIQIPGFYDEILPLTPAEEARYDDIVSTLLRRNPELGPATTLKQSIMARWREPNLTVHRYKVSGPDGSLVSSHASAAISLRLVPNQEVDDVIKSLTKFLQDAFAKLDTHNNLTITIDNQADAWLGDPENEIFRTLEEAIMEVWGPITDHTRRSSVQGPKYVEKEKESSPASPVSASPSLKPTPATTTSLTGGSDHTSLAAAPVDLASLTLDAEDISNSRNEKENEGYGDEGGKVVSKSKEGKGLGDGNVRGMGRKPLYIREGGSIPSIRFLEKEFGAPAAHLPCGQASDSAHLDNERIRLNNLYNSRLIFRKVFRELPRK
;
A
#
# COMPACT_ATOMS: atom_id res chain seq x y z
N MET A 1 61.56 -19.04 -9.06
CA MET A 1 62.62 -18.46 -9.89
C MET A 1 62.31 -16.98 -10.07
N GLY A 2 63.26 -16.10 -9.67
CA GLY A 2 63.33 -14.63 -9.81
C GLY A 2 62.15 -13.81 -9.26
N SER A 3 62.07 -13.30 -8.02
CA SER A 3 62.99 -12.60 -7.09
C SER A 3 63.37 -11.16 -7.49
N LEU A 4 62.89 -10.15 -6.73
CA LEU A 4 63.63 -9.34 -5.73
C LEU A 4 62.75 -8.14 -5.28
N ILE A 5 62.37 -8.00 -4.00
CA ILE A 5 63.02 -7.25 -2.88
C ILE A 5 62.97 -5.72 -3.04
N ALA A 6 62.35 -5.00 -2.07
CA ALA A 6 63.05 -4.08 -1.15
C ALA A 6 62.11 -3.23 -0.26
N THR A 7 62.63 -2.97 0.93
CA THR A 7 62.06 -2.40 2.16
C THR A 7 62.67 -1.01 2.43
N SER A 8 62.16 -0.31 3.46
CA SER A 8 62.79 0.75 4.29
C SER A 8 62.64 2.22 3.83
N LEU A 9 61.98 3.09 4.60
CA LEU A 9 62.46 3.86 5.79
C LEU A 9 63.56 4.87 5.45
N PHE A 10 63.28 6.18 5.61
CA PHE A 10 64.14 7.11 6.35
C PHE A 10 63.42 8.43 6.69
N THR A 11 63.78 8.91 7.87
CA THR A 11 63.33 10.09 8.62
C THR A 11 64.37 11.22 8.47
N ILE A 12 64.02 12.44 8.88
CA ILE A 12 64.86 13.48 9.56
C ILE A 12 64.99 14.88 8.88
N ASP A 13 64.53 15.86 9.68
CA ASP A 13 64.91 17.27 9.94
C ASP A 13 64.80 18.41 8.91
N GLY A 14 64.15 19.49 9.38
CA GLY A 14 64.96 20.67 9.73
C GLY A 14 64.35 22.08 9.61
N LYS A 15 63.62 22.50 10.66
CA LYS A 15 63.66 23.81 11.36
C LYS A 15 63.12 25.15 10.78
N ASN A 16 62.29 25.77 11.66
CA ASN A 16 62.23 27.18 12.13
C ASN A 16 61.65 28.27 11.22
N ASP A 17 60.86 29.28 11.66
CA ASP A 17 60.60 29.84 13.00
C ASP A 17 59.28 30.68 13.01
N ARG A 18 58.50 30.53 14.10
CA ARG A 18 57.86 31.55 14.99
C ARG A 18 56.74 32.56 14.59
N ASN A 19 55.81 32.61 15.56
CA ASN A 19 55.00 33.73 16.14
C ASN A 19 53.60 34.01 15.57
N VAL A 20 52.53 34.38 16.33
CA VAL A 20 51.98 34.19 17.71
C VAL A 20 50.76 35.14 17.81
N ASN A 21 49.63 34.68 18.39
CA ASN A 21 48.50 35.44 19.01
C ASN A 21 47.60 36.34 18.09
N SER A 22 46.32 36.66 18.35
CA SER A 22 45.30 36.36 19.39
C SER A 22 43.96 37.07 19.03
N THR A 23 42.82 36.45 19.37
CA THR A 23 41.56 37.01 19.94
C THR A 23 40.71 38.14 19.29
N SER A 24 39.38 37.90 19.37
CA SER A 24 38.24 38.75 19.82
C SER A 24 37.34 39.55 18.86
N ASN A 25 36.08 39.07 18.76
CA ASN A 25 34.74 39.70 18.90
C ASN A 25 34.50 41.21 18.71
N LEU A 26 33.37 41.55 18.04
CA LEU A 26 32.27 42.49 18.42
C LEU A 26 31.37 42.75 17.18
N ILE A 27 30.13 42.25 17.08
CA ILE A 27 28.81 42.81 17.52
C ILE A 27 28.60 44.32 17.20
N TYR A 28 27.70 44.67 16.27
CA TYR A 28 26.39 45.28 16.56
C TYR A 28 25.54 45.58 15.30
N GLU A 29 24.25 45.41 15.54
CA GLU A 29 23.05 45.49 14.72
C GLU A 29 22.47 46.93 14.73
N LYS A 30 21.65 47.30 13.72
CA LYS A 30 20.28 47.88 13.86
C LYS A 30 19.82 48.98 12.88
N ASP A 31 18.58 48.74 12.45
CA ASP A 31 17.40 49.61 12.36
C ASP A 31 16.96 50.32 11.05
N THR A 32 15.74 49.91 10.70
CA THR A 32 14.66 50.34 9.82
C THR A 32 14.15 51.78 10.00
N HIS A 33 13.55 52.37 8.95
CA HIS A 33 12.11 52.76 8.95
C HIS A 33 11.59 53.36 7.61
N ILE A 34 10.26 53.25 7.47
CA ILE A 34 9.31 53.44 6.37
C ILE A 34 8.74 54.88 6.34
N LEU A 35 8.25 55.39 5.18
CA LEU A 35 6.91 56.04 5.04
C LEU A 35 6.51 56.47 3.61
N LEU A 36 5.19 56.39 3.40
CA LEU A 36 4.38 56.61 2.18
C LEU A 36 3.97 58.08 1.97
N GLY A 37 3.64 58.45 0.71
CA GLY A 37 2.33 59.05 0.41
C GLY A 37 2.23 60.36 -0.40
N GLN A 38 1.42 60.27 -1.48
CA GLN A 38 0.49 61.26 -2.07
C GLN A 38 0.82 62.06 -3.36
N LYS A 39 -0.27 62.19 -4.15
CA LYS A 39 -0.46 62.59 -5.57
C LYS A 39 -0.92 64.05 -5.73
N GLN A 40 -0.67 64.62 -6.92
CA GLN A 40 -1.52 65.49 -7.80
C GLN A 40 -0.62 66.52 -8.54
N SER A 41 -0.80 67.01 -9.77
CA SER A 41 -1.64 66.71 -10.96
C SER A 41 -1.28 67.73 -12.09
N ILE A 42 -1.53 67.37 -13.36
CA ILE A 42 -1.82 68.22 -14.55
C ILE A 42 -0.71 68.50 -15.62
N GLU A 43 -0.92 67.82 -16.77
CA GLU A 43 -0.83 68.15 -18.21
C GLU A 43 0.45 68.66 -18.93
N GLY A 44 0.78 67.98 -20.06
CA GLY A 44 1.40 68.61 -21.24
C GLY A 44 2.44 67.83 -22.08
N VAL A 45 2.06 66.76 -22.80
CA VAL A 45 2.48 66.25 -24.17
C VAL A 45 3.98 66.21 -24.60
N PRO A 46 4.40 65.35 -25.55
CA PRO A 46 4.69 63.91 -25.52
C PRO A 46 6.22 63.60 -25.65
N THR A 47 6.71 62.49 -25.10
CA THR A 47 8.09 62.03 -25.37
C THR A 47 8.15 60.59 -25.84
N ASN A 48 8.75 60.43 -27.03
CA ASN A 48 9.23 59.21 -27.65
C ASN A 48 9.84 58.22 -26.65
N LYS A 49 9.36 56.97 -26.67
CA LYS A 49 10.07 55.82 -26.14
C LYS A 49 10.66 55.02 -27.30
N ASN A 50 11.99 55.06 -27.40
CA ASN A 50 12.77 53.98 -28.03
C ASN A 50 12.89 52.85 -27.01
N THR A 51 12.19 51.74 -27.26
CA THR A 51 12.48 50.43 -26.67
C THR A 51 13.46 49.70 -27.59
N TYR A 52 14.60 49.29 -27.03
CA TYR A 52 15.58 48.44 -27.68
C TYR A 52 15.06 47.00 -27.76
N GLU A 53 15.15 46.45 -28.98
CA GLU A 53 14.91 45.06 -29.34
C GLU A 53 15.89 44.11 -28.63
N TYR A 54 15.38 42.98 -28.12
CA TYR A 54 16.16 41.75 -28.00
C TYR A 54 15.69 40.78 -29.07
N LYS A 55 16.54 40.60 -30.09
CA LYS A 55 16.41 39.57 -31.12
C LYS A 55 16.91 38.25 -30.55
N ASN A 56 16.04 37.25 -30.52
CA ASN A 56 16.47 35.84 -30.58
C ASN A 56 15.40 35.04 -31.34
N THR A 57 15.44 35.14 -32.66
CA THR A 57 14.72 34.30 -33.60
C THR A 57 15.70 33.28 -34.16
N ASN A 58 15.68 32.06 -33.65
CA ASN A 58 16.18 30.88 -34.35
C ASN A 58 15.08 29.81 -34.29
N GLN A 59 14.03 30.02 -35.09
CA GLN A 59 13.12 28.95 -35.50
C GLN A 59 13.75 28.29 -36.74
N TYR A 60 14.24 27.06 -36.60
CA TYR A 60 14.65 26.26 -37.75
C TYR A 60 13.41 25.72 -38.46
N TYR A 61 12.95 26.43 -39.48
CA TYR A 61 12.06 25.88 -40.50
C TYR A 61 12.92 25.14 -41.54
N ARG A 62 12.76 23.82 -41.68
CA ARG A 62 13.33 23.05 -42.79
C ARG A 62 12.31 22.89 -43.93
N TYR A 63 12.84 22.98 -45.14
CA TYR A 63 12.22 23.06 -46.45
C TYR A 63 11.23 21.93 -46.79
N PHE A 64 10.19 22.25 -47.55
CA PHE A 64 9.40 21.31 -48.36
C PHE A 64 9.42 21.76 -49.82
N ASP A 65 9.82 20.87 -50.71
CA ASP A 65 9.77 20.97 -52.17
C ASP A 65 8.45 20.32 -52.64
N PRO A 66 7.68 20.87 -53.61
CA PRO A 66 6.32 20.39 -53.89
C PRO A 66 6.22 19.15 -54.80
N ASP A 67 7.33 18.58 -55.27
CA ASP A 67 7.32 17.56 -56.34
C ASP A 67 7.85 16.17 -55.93
N ILE A 68 7.73 15.76 -54.66
CA ILE A 68 8.12 14.40 -54.23
C ILE A 68 6.88 13.59 -53.85
N ASP A 69 6.59 12.60 -54.69
CA ASP A 69 5.65 11.50 -54.47
C ASP A 69 5.97 10.77 -53.15
N THR A 70 4.90 10.34 -52.48
CA THR A 70 4.81 9.64 -51.19
C THR A 70 5.95 8.66 -50.86
N ASP A 71 6.56 8.81 -49.68
CA ASP A 71 7.34 7.74 -49.04
C ASP A 71 6.93 7.52 -47.57
N ILE A 72 6.58 6.26 -47.30
CA ILE A 72 5.86 5.69 -46.15
C ILE A 72 6.66 5.72 -44.83
N GLU A 73 7.98 5.92 -44.89
CA GLU A 73 8.88 5.96 -43.72
C GLU A 73 8.84 7.29 -42.96
N LEU A 74 8.57 8.42 -43.63
CA LEU A 74 8.76 9.77 -43.06
C LEU A 74 7.72 10.20 -42.01
N ASP A 75 6.47 9.73 -42.08
CA ASP A 75 5.43 10.09 -41.10
C ASP A 75 5.48 9.19 -39.83
N LEU A 76 5.90 7.92 -39.97
CA LEU A 76 6.20 7.00 -38.86
C LEU A 76 7.57 7.31 -38.21
N GLU A 77 8.57 7.71 -39.00
CA GLU A 77 9.79 8.33 -38.48
C GLU A 77 9.49 9.70 -37.89
N ARG A 78 8.49 10.48 -38.32
CA ARG A 78 8.09 11.69 -37.58
C ARG A 78 7.50 11.37 -36.21
N TRP A 79 6.64 10.36 -36.10
CA TRP A 79 6.10 9.91 -34.81
C TRP A 79 7.22 9.50 -33.85
N ASN A 80 8.22 8.74 -34.33
CA ASN A 80 9.31 8.20 -33.50
C ASN A 80 10.57 9.11 -33.39
N CYS A 81 10.95 9.84 -34.43
CA CYS A 81 12.05 10.82 -34.41
C CYS A 81 11.67 12.04 -33.59
N CYS A 82 10.40 12.49 -33.58
CA CYS A 82 10.00 13.57 -32.67
C CYS A 82 10.08 13.13 -31.19
N ALA A 83 9.83 11.86 -30.91
CA ALA A 83 9.99 11.30 -29.56
C ALA A 83 11.48 11.12 -29.16
N ARG A 84 12.39 10.89 -30.13
CA ARG A 84 13.84 10.73 -29.92
C ARG A 84 14.69 12.01 -30.04
N MET A 85 14.28 13.02 -30.80
CA MET A 85 15.10 14.21 -31.09
C MET A 85 15.21 15.20 -29.92
N ASN A 86 14.31 15.15 -28.93
CA ASN A 86 14.33 16.08 -27.81
C ASN A 86 15.44 15.80 -26.78
N SER A 87 16.09 14.63 -26.79
CA SER A 87 17.19 14.31 -25.84
C SER A 87 18.59 14.74 -26.32
N ILE A 88 18.73 15.30 -27.53
CA ILE A 88 20.02 15.70 -28.10
C ILE A 88 20.02 17.20 -28.46
N MET A 89 19.91 18.08 -27.46
CA MET A 89 20.39 19.46 -27.56
C MET A 89 20.93 19.96 -26.21
N ASP A 90 22.20 19.66 -25.95
CA ASP A 90 23.25 20.61 -25.51
C ASP A 90 24.37 19.91 -24.71
N SER A 91 25.63 20.14 -25.10
CA SER A 91 26.77 20.10 -24.17
C SER A 91 27.95 20.91 -24.73
N PRO A 92 28.90 21.40 -23.91
CA PRO A 92 28.84 21.66 -22.47
C PRO A 92 29.27 23.09 -22.10
N LYS A 93 28.74 23.62 -20.99
CA LYS A 93 29.43 24.62 -20.17
C LYS A 93 29.73 24.02 -18.81
N GLU A 94 31.00 24.05 -18.44
CA GLU A 94 31.50 23.67 -17.13
C GLU A 94 30.82 24.48 -16.01
N ILE A 95 30.48 23.80 -14.90
CA ILE A 95 30.92 24.08 -13.51
C ILE A 95 29.89 23.50 -12.51
N GLY A 96 30.39 22.72 -11.54
CA GLY A 96 29.78 22.60 -10.21
C GLY A 96 29.33 21.19 -9.83
N ARG A 97 30.25 20.38 -9.28
CA ARG A 97 29.93 19.10 -8.61
C ARG A 97 28.94 19.33 -7.47
N VAL A 98 27.79 18.66 -7.54
CA VAL A 98 26.88 18.40 -6.41
C VAL A 98 26.98 16.91 -6.08
N SER A 99 26.95 16.57 -4.79
CA SER A 99 27.16 15.23 -4.26
C SER A 99 26.04 14.25 -4.64
N GLU A 100 26.42 13.14 -5.26
CA GLU A 100 25.57 11.97 -5.55
C GLU A 100 25.12 11.26 -4.25
N SER A 101 23.94 10.66 -4.29
CA SER A 101 23.37 9.85 -3.21
C SER A 101 23.67 8.36 -3.40
N ASP A 102 23.81 7.63 -2.30
CA ASP A 102 24.31 6.24 -2.23
C ASP A 102 23.45 5.19 -2.99
N ILE A 103 22.27 5.55 -3.50
CA ILE A 103 21.37 4.65 -4.25
C ILE A 103 21.85 4.43 -5.69
N ASP A 104 22.52 5.42 -6.29
CA ASP A 104 22.93 5.37 -7.70
C ASP A 104 24.19 4.49 -7.91
N ILE A 105 25.00 4.34 -6.85
CA ILE A 105 26.23 3.54 -6.86
C ILE A 105 25.92 2.04 -6.86
N GLN A 106 24.93 1.60 -6.07
CA GLN A 106 24.54 0.17 -6.05
C GLN A 106 23.82 -0.26 -7.33
N GLN A 107 23.12 0.66 -8.00
CA GLN A 107 22.48 0.39 -9.29
C GLN A 107 23.49 0.36 -10.43
N ARG A 108 24.49 1.24 -10.43
CA ARG A 108 25.61 1.18 -11.39
C ARG A 108 26.47 -0.07 -11.23
N GLU A 109 26.77 -0.52 -10.02
CA GLU A 109 27.55 -1.76 -9.81
C GLU A 109 26.79 -3.01 -10.29
N ALA A 110 25.44 -3.00 -10.21
CA ALA A 110 24.60 -4.05 -10.78
C ALA A 110 24.48 -3.98 -12.31
N ILE A 111 24.51 -2.76 -12.89
CA ILE A 111 24.54 -2.52 -14.34
C ILE A 111 25.89 -2.96 -14.92
N GLU A 112 27.01 -2.58 -14.30
CA GLU A 112 28.36 -2.99 -14.73
C GLU A 112 28.62 -4.50 -14.52
N ALA A 113 27.92 -5.14 -13.56
CA ALA A 113 27.97 -6.59 -13.38
C ALA A 113 27.19 -7.35 -14.46
N TRP A 114 26.09 -6.78 -14.96
CA TRP A 114 25.34 -7.32 -16.11
C TRP A 114 26.05 -7.05 -17.44
N GLU A 115 26.64 -5.87 -17.62
CA GLU A 115 27.44 -5.53 -18.81
C GLU A 115 28.72 -6.39 -18.90
N ARG A 116 29.34 -6.74 -17.76
CA ARG A 116 30.49 -7.67 -17.72
C ARG A 116 30.13 -9.14 -18.01
N GLU A 117 28.86 -9.55 -17.87
CA GLU A 117 28.40 -10.88 -18.28
C GLU A 117 28.05 -10.94 -19.78
N GLU A 118 27.69 -9.83 -20.43
CA GLU A 118 27.45 -9.77 -21.89
C GLU A 118 28.72 -9.46 -22.72
N ASP A 119 29.72 -8.76 -22.18
CA ASP A 119 30.96 -8.42 -22.90
C ASP A 119 31.92 -9.61 -23.10
N SER A 120 31.69 -10.76 -22.44
CA SER A 120 32.50 -11.98 -22.65
C SER A 120 32.13 -12.79 -23.91
N ASP A 121 31.06 -12.43 -24.62
CA ASP A 121 30.54 -13.18 -25.77
C ASP A 121 30.74 -12.49 -27.14
N ILE A 122 31.51 -11.39 -27.20
CA ILE A 122 31.75 -10.64 -28.45
C ILE A 122 33.11 -11.01 -29.06
N GLU A 123 33.30 -12.26 -29.48
CA GLU A 123 34.24 -12.62 -30.56
C GLU A 123 33.75 -13.85 -31.33
N SER A 124 32.76 -13.69 -32.23
CA SER A 124 32.77 -14.32 -33.58
C SER A 124 31.51 -13.98 -34.38
N HIS A 125 31.69 -13.81 -35.69
CA HIS A 125 30.72 -13.30 -36.64
C HIS A 125 29.54 -14.24 -36.95
N GLY A 126 28.34 -13.66 -37.05
CA GLY A 126 27.45 -13.81 -38.20
C GLY A 126 26.34 -14.87 -38.12
N SER A 127 25.10 -14.40 -38.29
CA SER A 127 23.84 -15.11 -38.58
C SER A 127 22.96 -15.55 -37.40
N THR A 128 21.73 -15.02 -37.44
CA THR A 128 20.45 -15.51 -36.89
C THR A 128 20.49 -16.61 -35.83
N GLU A 129 20.44 -16.24 -34.55
CA GLU A 129 19.94 -17.09 -33.47
C GLU A 129 19.25 -16.21 -32.41
N ASP A 130 17.93 -16.36 -32.29
CA ASP A 130 17.11 -15.76 -31.23
C ASP A 130 16.14 -16.85 -30.73
N GLU A 131 16.69 -18.04 -30.47
CA GLU A 131 16.01 -19.17 -29.80
C GLU A 131 16.97 -19.78 -28.78
N ASN A 132 16.92 -19.31 -27.53
CA ASN A 132 17.14 -20.17 -26.36
C ASN A 132 16.75 -19.47 -25.04
N TYR A 133 15.53 -19.74 -24.59
CA TYR A 133 15.21 -19.80 -23.17
C TYR A 133 14.33 -21.03 -22.95
N GLN A 134 14.96 -22.18 -22.73
CA GLN A 134 14.29 -23.39 -22.25
C GLN A 134 14.15 -23.34 -20.72
N ILE A 135 12.93 -23.61 -20.25
CA ILE A 135 12.61 -23.89 -18.86
C ILE A 135 12.96 -25.35 -18.60
N ASP A 136 13.77 -25.62 -17.57
CA ASP A 136 14.08 -26.96 -17.09
C ASP A 136 12.82 -27.74 -16.68
N SER A 137 12.52 -28.82 -17.39
CA SER A 137 11.59 -29.87 -16.95
C SER A 137 12.28 -31.24 -17.02
N LEU A 138 12.46 -31.85 -15.84
CA LEU A 138 13.12 -33.13 -15.65
C LEU A 138 12.31 -34.32 -16.23
N SER A 139 13.00 -35.10 -17.07
CA SER A 139 12.88 -36.55 -17.37
C SER A 139 11.51 -37.13 -17.75
N HIS A 140 11.37 -37.68 -18.97
CA HIS A 140 10.80 -39.01 -19.26
C HIS A 140 11.26 -39.52 -20.66
N ASP A 141 11.40 -40.83 -20.75
CA ASP A 141 12.04 -41.69 -21.77
C ASP A 141 11.49 -41.56 -23.22
N PRO A 142 12.35 -41.40 -24.27
CA PRO A 142 11.91 -41.22 -25.65
C PRO A 142 11.84 -42.57 -26.37
N SER A 143 10.80 -43.35 -26.11
CA SER A 143 10.55 -44.57 -26.91
C SER A 143 9.08 -44.94 -27.04
N GLN A 144 8.22 -44.00 -27.48
CA GLN A 144 6.90 -44.37 -28.02
C GLN A 144 6.24 -43.26 -28.89
N ARG A 145 6.27 -43.52 -30.20
CA ARG A 145 5.17 -43.39 -31.19
C ARG A 145 4.48 -42.04 -31.47
N THR A 146 4.65 -41.66 -32.75
CA THR A 146 3.61 -41.30 -33.76
C THR A 146 2.74 -40.05 -33.57
N SER A 147 2.93 -39.11 -34.49
CA SER A 147 1.95 -38.18 -35.07
C SER A 147 0.53 -38.18 -34.48
N SER A 148 0.21 -37.11 -33.77
CA SER A 148 -1.13 -36.53 -33.72
C SER A 148 -1.00 -35.02 -33.64
N GLU A 149 -1.74 -34.34 -34.52
CA GLU A 149 -2.19 -32.96 -34.33
C GLU A 149 -2.86 -32.82 -32.95
N ASP A 150 -2.83 -31.59 -32.39
CA ASP A 150 -3.48 -31.15 -31.14
C ASP A 150 -2.82 -31.52 -29.80
N ASP A 151 -1.88 -30.68 -29.37
CA ASP A 151 -1.64 -30.36 -27.95
C ASP A 151 -1.53 -28.82 -27.81
N LEU A 152 -2.66 -28.11 -27.97
CA LEU A 152 -2.75 -26.67 -27.68
C LEU A 152 -2.75 -26.48 -26.16
N ASP A 153 -1.76 -25.76 -25.61
CA ASP A 153 -1.79 -25.25 -24.23
C ASP A 153 -3.07 -24.42 -24.03
N PRO A 154 -4.07 -24.89 -23.26
CA PRO A 154 -5.36 -24.22 -23.10
C PRO A 154 -5.27 -22.91 -22.31
N SER A 155 -4.07 -22.54 -21.85
CA SER A 155 -3.79 -21.27 -21.13
C SER A 155 -3.18 -20.17 -22.00
N SER A 156 -3.00 -20.41 -23.31
CA SER A 156 -2.40 -19.45 -24.25
C SER A 156 -3.46 -18.60 -24.95
N PRO A 157 -3.19 -17.30 -25.23
CA PRO A 157 -4.11 -16.47 -26.01
C PRO A 157 -4.40 -17.11 -27.38
N GLN A 158 -5.69 -17.32 -27.68
CA GLN A 158 -6.11 -17.94 -28.93
C GLN A 158 -6.46 -16.84 -29.94
N LEU A 159 -5.83 -16.87 -31.13
CA LEU A 159 -6.25 -15.99 -32.21
C LEU A 159 -7.63 -16.43 -32.69
N LEU A 160 -8.64 -15.58 -32.50
CA LEU A 160 -9.99 -15.83 -33.01
C LEU A 160 -10.09 -15.45 -34.48
N HIS A 161 -9.70 -14.21 -34.80
CA HIS A 161 -9.86 -13.62 -36.12
C HIS A 161 -8.69 -12.68 -36.42
N HIS A 162 -8.33 -12.64 -37.70
CA HIS A 162 -7.38 -11.70 -38.27
C HIS A 162 -8.08 -10.94 -39.38
N LEU A 163 -8.15 -9.62 -39.24
CA LEU A 163 -8.87 -8.74 -40.16
C LEU A 163 -7.84 -7.93 -40.95
N GLU A 164 -7.79 -8.15 -42.25
CA GLU A 164 -6.91 -7.41 -43.15
C GLU A 164 -7.58 -6.11 -43.62
N ASN A 165 -6.75 -5.09 -43.81
CA ASN A 165 -7.11 -3.81 -44.38
C ASN A 165 -6.04 -3.38 -45.39
N ASP A 166 -6.35 -2.39 -46.22
CA ASP A 166 -5.44 -1.92 -47.27
C ASP A 166 -4.31 -1.02 -46.70
N SER A 167 -4.52 -0.44 -45.51
CA SER A 167 -3.59 0.48 -44.86
C SER A 167 -3.41 0.25 -43.37
N SER A 168 -2.29 0.77 -42.84
CA SER A 168 -1.89 0.66 -41.42
C SER A 168 -3.01 1.07 -40.47
N ILE A 169 -3.16 0.29 -39.40
CA ILE A 169 -4.10 0.58 -38.31
C ILE A 169 -3.37 1.35 -37.21
N LEU A 170 -3.71 2.62 -37.04
CA LEU A 170 -3.02 3.52 -36.11
C LEU A 170 -3.70 3.59 -34.74
N THR A 171 -5.03 3.45 -34.70
CA THR A 171 -5.83 3.60 -33.47
C THR A 171 -7.06 2.68 -33.52
N LEU A 172 -7.53 2.26 -32.34
CA LEU A 172 -8.69 1.38 -32.19
C LEU A 172 -9.63 1.92 -31.12
N ALA A 173 -10.94 1.74 -31.36
CA ALA A 173 -11.96 1.85 -30.34
C ALA A 173 -12.92 0.67 -30.47
N VAL A 174 -13.39 0.12 -29.35
CA VAL A 174 -14.25 -1.07 -29.35
C VAL A 174 -15.52 -0.78 -28.56
N GLY A 175 -16.67 -0.98 -29.21
CA GLY A 175 -17.98 -0.89 -28.57
C GLY A 175 -18.55 -2.25 -28.23
N SER A 176 -19.82 -2.28 -27.79
CA SER A 176 -20.51 -3.54 -27.48
C SER A 176 -20.80 -4.42 -28.71
N LYS A 177 -20.84 -3.81 -29.91
CA LYS A 177 -21.23 -4.47 -31.17
C LYS A 177 -20.19 -4.36 -32.28
N TYR A 178 -19.29 -3.39 -32.23
CA TYR A 178 -18.44 -3.04 -33.36
C TYR A 178 -17.00 -2.74 -32.91
N ILE A 179 -16.05 -3.06 -33.79
CA ILE A 179 -14.65 -2.65 -33.72
C ILE A 179 -14.48 -1.50 -34.71
N TYR A 180 -13.99 -0.35 -34.24
CA TYR A 180 -13.66 0.81 -35.07
C TYR A 180 -12.14 0.93 -35.15
N ALA A 181 -11.61 1.00 -36.37
CA ALA A 181 -10.19 1.24 -36.59
C ALA A 181 -9.97 2.50 -37.43
N GLY A 182 -8.99 3.29 -37.02
CA GLY A 182 -8.55 4.49 -37.72
C GLY A 182 -7.33 4.15 -38.54
N THR A 183 -7.36 4.48 -39.83
CA THR A 183 -6.32 4.11 -40.78
C THR A 183 -5.38 5.26 -41.08
N GLN A 184 -4.22 4.91 -41.64
CA GLN A 184 -3.24 5.87 -42.15
C GLN A 184 -3.80 6.74 -43.29
N ASP A 185 -4.78 6.27 -44.05
CA ASP A 185 -5.37 7.02 -45.18
C ASP A 185 -6.49 7.97 -44.76
N GLY A 186 -6.76 8.11 -43.46
CA GLY A 186 -7.83 8.97 -42.94
C GLY A 186 -9.21 8.32 -42.94
N GLU A 187 -9.29 6.99 -43.11
CA GLU A 187 -10.54 6.25 -43.06
C GLU A 187 -10.85 5.75 -41.64
N ILE A 188 -12.14 5.58 -41.36
CA ILE A 188 -12.63 4.77 -40.24
C ILE A 188 -13.26 3.51 -40.81
N VAL A 189 -12.71 2.36 -40.43
CA VAL A 189 -13.17 1.04 -40.85
C VAL A 189 -13.87 0.37 -39.68
N VAL A 190 -15.03 -0.23 -39.93
CA VAL A 190 -15.92 -0.76 -38.89
C VAL A 190 -16.25 -2.22 -39.16
N TRP A 191 -15.88 -3.09 -38.23
CA TRP A 191 -16.22 -4.51 -38.26
C TRP A 191 -17.22 -4.87 -37.18
N SER A 192 -18.05 -5.88 -37.47
CA SER A 192 -18.97 -6.49 -36.51
C SER A 192 -18.18 -7.29 -35.47
N LEU A 193 -18.43 -7.06 -34.18
CA LEU A 193 -17.80 -7.85 -33.11
C LEU A 193 -18.39 -9.26 -33.01
N THR A 194 -19.57 -9.49 -33.60
CA THR A 194 -20.25 -10.79 -33.59
C THR A 194 -19.94 -11.64 -34.82
N SER A 195 -19.91 -11.04 -36.01
CA SER A 195 -19.66 -11.75 -37.28
C SER A 195 -18.26 -11.51 -37.86
N TYR A 196 -17.52 -10.53 -37.36
CA TYR A 196 -16.21 -10.10 -37.88
C TYR A 196 -16.21 -9.63 -39.35
N GLU A 197 -17.40 -9.50 -39.94
CA GLU A 197 -17.59 -8.95 -41.27
C GLU A 197 -17.42 -7.42 -41.24
N LEU A 198 -16.88 -6.90 -42.34
CA LEU A 198 -16.82 -5.46 -42.58
C LEU A 198 -18.24 -4.91 -42.72
N VAL A 199 -18.60 -3.98 -41.83
CA VAL A 199 -19.93 -3.35 -41.78
C VAL A 199 -19.93 -2.04 -42.57
N SER A 200 -18.88 -1.24 -42.41
CA SER A 200 -18.80 0.07 -43.05
C SER A 200 -17.37 0.57 -43.16
N ARG A 201 -17.13 1.43 -44.15
CA ARG A 201 -15.90 2.19 -44.37
C ARG A 201 -16.30 3.63 -44.69
N ILE A 202 -15.72 4.60 -43.99
CA ILE A 202 -15.98 6.01 -44.23
C ILE A 202 -14.66 6.78 -44.33
N GLN A 203 -14.59 7.72 -45.28
CA GLN A 203 -13.52 8.71 -45.32
C GLN A 203 -13.81 9.77 -44.24
N ALA A 204 -13.14 9.67 -43.10
CA ALA A 204 -13.39 10.53 -41.94
C ALA A 204 -12.53 11.80 -41.95
N HIS A 205 -11.29 11.68 -42.41
CA HIS A 205 -10.28 12.74 -42.41
C HIS A 205 -9.52 12.79 -43.74
N THR A 206 -8.82 13.89 -43.99
CA THR A 206 -7.96 14.04 -45.18
C THR A 206 -6.53 13.54 -44.97
N ARG A 207 -6.15 13.35 -43.71
CA ARG A 207 -4.87 12.79 -43.28
C ARG A 207 -5.13 11.67 -42.27
N SER A 208 -4.07 10.98 -41.88
CA SER A 208 -4.11 9.80 -41.00
C SER A 208 -4.92 10.03 -39.72
N VAL A 209 -5.76 9.05 -39.36
CA VAL A 209 -6.53 9.06 -38.10
C VAL A 209 -5.59 8.67 -36.97
N LEU A 210 -5.28 9.60 -36.06
CA LEU A 210 -4.27 9.43 -35.01
C LEU A 210 -4.87 8.99 -33.67
N SER A 211 -6.14 9.32 -33.41
CA SER A 211 -6.85 8.90 -32.20
C SER A 211 -8.30 8.56 -32.51
N LEU A 212 -8.77 7.44 -31.95
CA LEU A 212 -10.17 7.06 -31.91
C LEU A 212 -10.57 6.77 -30.47
N PHE A 213 -11.69 7.35 -30.06
CA PHE A 213 -12.18 7.22 -28.70
C PHE A 213 -13.70 7.07 -28.69
N LEU A 214 -14.21 6.04 -28.02
CA LEU A 214 -15.65 5.84 -27.81
C LEU A 214 -16.04 6.40 -26.44
N SER A 215 -17.08 7.24 -26.39
CA SER A 215 -17.60 7.76 -25.13
C SER A 215 -18.07 6.63 -24.21
N ALA A 216 -17.92 6.80 -22.89
CA ALA A 216 -18.27 5.78 -21.90
C ALA A 216 -19.75 5.35 -21.96
N ASP A 217 -20.63 6.23 -22.43
CA ASP A 217 -22.06 5.94 -22.65
C ASP A 217 -22.36 5.31 -24.02
N GLY A 218 -21.34 5.14 -24.87
CA GLY A 218 -21.43 4.54 -26.19
C GLY A 218 -22.20 5.36 -27.22
N LYS A 219 -22.43 6.66 -26.98
CA LYS A 219 -23.25 7.52 -27.86
C LYS A 219 -22.46 8.30 -28.90
N LEU A 220 -21.17 8.53 -28.68
CA LEU A 220 -20.29 9.31 -29.54
C LEU A 220 -18.97 8.57 -29.76
N LEU A 221 -18.56 8.47 -31.02
CA LEU A 221 -17.20 8.07 -31.42
C LEU A 221 -16.45 9.33 -31.84
N PHE A 222 -15.32 9.63 -31.23
CA PHE A 222 -14.46 10.75 -31.60
C PHE A 222 -13.30 10.26 -32.45
N SER A 223 -12.93 11.04 -33.45
CA SER A 223 -11.76 10.82 -34.28
C SER A 223 -10.94 12.10 -34.42
N SER A 224 -9.63 12.01 -34.22
CA SER A 224 -8.68 13.08 -34.56
C SER A 224 -7.69 12.61 -35.63
N ALA A 225 -7.10 13.58 -36.32
CA ALA A 225 -6.17 13.29 -37.40
C ALA A 225 -5.08 14.37 -37.56
N GLY A 226 -4.16 14.10 -38.48
CA GLY A 226 -3.12 15.05 -38.90
C GLY A 226 -3.63 16.26 -39.70
N ASP A 227 -4.95 16.38 -39.91
CA ASP A 227 -5.57 17.52 -40.60
C ASP A 227 -6.09 18.61 -39.64
N ALA A 228 -5.64 18.57 -38.37
CA ALA A 228 -6.02 19.51 -37.32
C ALA A 228 -7.53 19.55 -37.00
N ILE A 229 -8.27 18.51 -37.37
CA ILE A 229 -9.72 18.40 -37.17
C ILE A 229 -10.01 17.28 -36.17
N VAL A 230 -11.03 17.51 -35.33
CA VAL A 230 -11.66 16.46 -34.53
C VAL A 230 -13.11 16.31 -35.00
N ASN A 231 -13.51 15.09 -35.35
CA ASN A 231 -14.89 14.78 -35.69
C ASN A 231 -15.52 13.92 -34.59
N ALA A 232 -16.83 14.10 -34.38
CA ALA A 232 -17.62 13.24 -33.50
C ALA A 232 -18.76 12.59 -34.30
N TRP A 233 -18.92 11.29 -34.15
CA TRP A 233 -19.78 10.44 -34.97
C TRP A 233 -20.81 9.72 -34.12
N CYS A 234 -21.98 9.43 -34.70
CA CYS A 234 -22.88 8.43 -34.16
C CYS A 234 -22.28 7.03 -34.39
N PRO A 235 -21.94 6.24 -33.36
CA PRO A 235 -21.23 4.98 -33.54
C PRO A 235 -22.03 3.94 -34.37
N THR A 236 -23.36 3.95 -34.28
CA THR A 236 -24.20 2.99 -35.01
C THR A 236 -24.43 3.39 -36.47
N ALA A 237 -24.74 4.66 -36.71
CA ALA A 237 -25.12 5.15 -38.04
C ALA A 237 -23.92 5.72 -38.83
N LEU A 238 -22.79 5.96 -38.16
CA LEU A 238 -21.60 6.62 -38.67
C LEU A 238 -21.87 7.99 -39.33
N VAL A 239 -22.93 8.66 -38.88
CA VAL A 239 -23.24 10.03 -39.27
C VAL A 239 -22.46 10.99 -38.38
N ARG A 240 -21.77 11.95 -38.98
CA ARG A 240 -21.03 12.99 -38.26
C ARG A 240 -22.01 13.92 -37.55
N LYS A 241 -21.81 14.08 -36.25
CA LYS A 241 -22.57 15.02 -35.40
C LYS A 241 -21.84 16.33 -35.20
N TYR A 242 -20.53 16.28 -34.98
CA TYR A 242 -19.72 17.47 -34.75
C TYR A 242 -18.47 17.48 -35.63
N HIS A 243 -18.12 18.66 -36.10
CA HIS A 243 -16.91 18.95 -36.84
C HIS A 243 -16.17 20.09 -36.14
N ILE A 244 -15.07 19.77 -35.47
CA ILE A 244 -14.41 20.64 -34.50
C ILE A 244 -13.03 21.03 -35.02
N TYR A 245 -12.70 22.32 -35.01
CA TYR A 245 -11.36 22.80 -35.34
C TYR A 245 -10.94 24.03 -34.52
N SER A 246 -9.63 24.22 -34.39
CA SER A 246 -9.05 25.35 -33.66
C SER A 246 -8.94 26.62 -34.49
N THR A 247 -9.05 27.77 -33.83
CA THR A 247 -8.67 29.08 -34.39
C THR A 247 -7.17 29.22 -34.67
N TYR A 248 -6.33 28.39 -34.06
CA TYR A 248 -4.88 28.38 -34.22
C TYR A 248 -4.40 27.22 -35.09
N ASP A 249 -3.20 27.38 -35.66
CA ASP A 249 -2.48 26.25 -36.21
C ASP A 249 -1.95 25.36 -35.09
N VAL A 250 -2.54 24.18 -34.97
CA VAL A 250 -2.20 23.19 -33.94
C VAL A 250 -1.33 22.07 -34.46
N GLY A 251 -1.13 21.98 -35.78
CA GLY A 251 -0.54 20.82 -36.43
C GLY A 251 -1.40 19.57 -36.25
N ASP A 252 -0.74 18.43 -36.06
CA ASP A 252 -1.40 17.15 -35.85
C ASP A 252 -2.09 17.09 -34.46
N VAL A 253 -3.26 16.45 -34.39
CA VAL A 253 -4.00 16.22 -33.13
C VAL A 253 -3.85 14.76 -32.71
N PHE A 254 -2.93 14.51 -31.77
CA PHE A 254 -2.50 13.15 -31.38
C PHE A 254 -3.47 12.45 -30.44
N SER A 255 -4.16 13.19 -29.57
CA SER A 255 -5.02 12.61 -28.55
C SER A 255 -6.31 13.39 -28.34
N VAL A 256 -7.39 12.68 -28.02
CA VAL A 256 -8.69 13.25 -27.68
C VAL A 256 -9.23 12.57 -26.43
N ALA A 257 -9.81 13.36 -25.53
CA ALA A 257 -10.52 12.87 -24.36
C ALA A 257 -11.85 13.61 -24.22
N TYR A 258 -12.88 12.94 -23.68
CA TYR A 258 -14.20 13.52 -23.49
C TYR A 258 -14.66 13.33 -22.05
N SER A 259 -15.12 14.41 -21.41
CA SER A 259 -15.77 14.37 -20.10
C SER A 259 -17.28 14.33 -20.30
N PRO A 260 -17.97 13.24 -19.92
CA PRO A 260 -19.43 13.20 -19.89
C PRO A 260 -20.03 14.13 -18.84
N GLN A 261 -19.33 14.38 -17.71
CA GLN A 261 -19.82 15.27 -16.65
C GLN A 261 -19.95 16.72 -17.13
N PHE A 262 -18.96 17.19 -17.90
CA PHE A 262 -18.93 18.55 -18.43
C PHE A 262 -19.40 18.64 -19.89
N GLU A 263 -19.65 17.51 -20.54
CA GLU A 263 -19.95 17.39 -21.98
C GLU A 263 -18.92 18.15 -22.84
N THR A 264 -17.65 18.06 -22.44
CA THR A 264 -16.54 18.83 -23.01
C THR A 264 -15.49 17.90 -23.59
N VAL A 265 -15.04 18.21 -24.80
CA VAL A 265 -13.99 17.51 -25.54
C VAL A 265 -12.68 18.24 -25.33
N TYR A 266 -11.62 17.49 -25.05
CA TYR A 266 -10.25 17.97 -24.90
C TYR A 266 -9.39 17.37 -26.01
N LEU A 267 -8.52 18.17 -26.62
CA LEU A 267 -7.61 17.75 -27.68
C LEU A 267 -6.18 18.13 -27.37
N GLY A 268 -5.28 17.16 -27.50
CA GLY A 268 -3.84 17.30 -27.32
C GLY A 268 -3.15 17.35 -28.68
N ALA A 269 -2.36 18.41 -28.91
CA ALA A 269 -1.86 18.72 -30.24
C ALA A 269 -0.34 18.87 -30.32
N GLN A 270 0.17 18.88 -31.56
CA GLN A 270 1.58 19.03 -31.91
C GLN A 270 2.17 20.38 -31.47
N ASN A 271 1.37 21.45 -31.45
CA ASN A 271 1.82 22.75 -30.97
C ASN A 271 1.93 22.85 -29.43
N THR A 272 1.99 21.71 -28.73
CA THR A 272 2.14 21.57 -27.26
C THR A 272 0.94 22.05 -26.42
N SER A 273 -0.19 22.34 -27.08
CA SER A 273 -1.39 22.81 -26.39
C SER A 273 -2.38 21.69 -26.06
N ILE A 274 -3.13 21.89 -24.97
CA ILE A 274 -4.41 21.22 -24.74
C ILE A 274 -5.51 22.25 -24.96
N GLN A 275 -6.45 21.96 -25.84
CA GLN A 275 -7.61 22.82 -26.11
C GLN A 275 -8.89 22.09 -25.78
N TRP A 276 -9.96 22.84 -25.54
CA TRP A 276 -11.24 22.25 -25.20
C TRP A 276 -12.41 22.96 -25.84
N VAL A 277 -13.49 22.21 -26.02
CA VAL A 277 -14.76 22.73 -26.49
C VAL A 277 -15.90 21.94 -25.90
N SER A 278 -16.87 22.65 -25.37
CA SER A 278 -18.11 22.05 -24.90
C SER A 278 -19.04 21.71 -26.05
N LEU A 279 -19.75 20.60 -25.93
CA LEU A 279 -20.77 20.17 -26.87
C LEU A 279 -22.17 20.66 -26.45
N ARG A 280 -22.26 21.43 -25.35
CA ARG A 280 -23.51 22.04 -24.87
C ARG A 280 -23.92 23.18 -25.79
N ASP A 281 -25.23 23.26 -26.04
CA ASP A 281 -25.90 24.36 -26.73
C ASP A 281 -25.16 24.86 -27.99
N SER A 282 -24.84 23.95 -28.92
CA SER A 282 -24.20 24.28 -30.20
C SER A 282 -24.91 25.42 -30.95
N ALA A 283 -26.23 25.55 -30.75
CA ALA A 283 -27.10 26.55 -31.36
C ALA A 283 -26.91 28.00 -30.86
N THR A 284 -26.33 28.22 -29.68
CA THR A 284 -26.14 29.58 -29.10
C THR A 284 -24.78 30.19 -29.42
N ARG A 285 -23.90 29.43 -30.10
CA ARG A 285 -22.51 29.81 -30.38
C ARG A 285 -22.39 30.75 -31.59
N PRO A 286 -21.33 31.58 -31.64
CA PRO A 286 -21.01 32.36 -32.83
C PRO A 286 -20.85 31.46 -34.05
N THR A 287 -21.34 31.91 -35.20
CA THR A 287 -21.21 31.16 -36.44
C THR A 287 -19.73 30.99 -36.79
N PRO A 288 -19.23 29.75 -37.02
CA PRO A 288 -17.82 29.51 -37.33
C PRO A 288 -17.37 30.31 -38.55
N ASN A 289 -16.18 30.90 -38.48
CA ASN A 289 -15.63 31.68 -39.60
C ASN A 289 -14.98 30.75 -40.63
N PRO A 290 -15.53 30.65 -41.86
CA PRO A 290 -15.00 29.73 -42.87
C PRO A 290 -13.55 30.01 -43.27
N GLU A 291 -13.09 31.27 -43.18
CA GLU A 291 -11.72 31.66 -43.52
C GLU A 291 -10.67 31.18 -42.50
N ARG A 292 -11.10 30.83 -41.29
CA ARG A 292 -10.24 30.30 -40.22
C ARG A 292 -10.14 28.77 -40.24
N HIS A 293 -10.95 28.12 -41.06
CA HIS A 293 -10.94 26.67 -41.21
C HIS A 293 -9.52 26.20 -41.64
N PRO A 294 -9.00 25.08 -41.11
CA PRO A 294 -7.68 24.56 -41.47
C PRO A 294 -7.42 24.47 -42.98
N ASP A 295 -8.40 23.98 -43.76
CA ASP A 295 -8.33 23.92 -45.23
C ASP A 295 -8.17 25.28 -45.94
N ARG A 296 -8.58 26.39 -45.31
CA ARG A 296 -8.65 27.73 -45.93
C ARG A 296 -7.72 28.76 -45.31
N ARG A 297 -7.22 28.53 -44.09
CA ARG A 297 -6.36 29.49 -43.40
C ARG A 297 -5.06 29.68 -44.18
N ASN A 298 -4.63 30.94 -44.30
CA ASN A 298 -3.36 31.28 -44.93
C ASN A 298 -2.20 30.86 -44.01
N HIS A 299 -1.35 29.96 -44.48
CA HIS A 299 -0.09 29.59 -43.89
C HIS A 299 0.90 30.75 -44.07
N ARG A 300 1.38 31.33 -42.96
CA ARG A 300 2.29 32.49 -42.96
C ARG A 300 3.55 32.31 -43.82
N PHE A 301 3.99 31.06 -44.01
CA PHE A 301 5.15 30.73 -44.84
C PHE A 301 4.79 30.51 -46.32
N PHE A 302 3.75 29.72 -46.64
CA PHE A 302 3.46 29.26 -48.01
C PHE A 302 2.54 30.21 -48.79
N ASP A 303 1.73 31.02 -48.10
CA ASP A 303 0.81 31.98 -48.73
C ASP A 303 1.32 33.43 -48.65
N SER A 304 2.63 33.61 -48.43
CA SER A 304 3.25 34.94 -48.42
C SER A 304 3.36 35.49 -49.84
N VAL A 305 2.51 36.47 -50.16
CA VAL A 305 2.48 37.13 -51.47
C VAL A 305 3.53 38.23 -51.50
N GLN A 306 4.57 38.09 -52.33
CA GLN A 306 5.47 39.21 -52.67
C GLN A 306 4.66 40.28 -53.42
N HIS A 307 4.88 41.58 -53.14
CA HIS A 307 4.14 42.70 -53.73
C HIS A 307 3.94 42.52 -55.26
N GLY A 308 2.69 42.25 -55.68
CA GLY A 308 2.30 42.10 -57.09
C GLY A 308 2.10 40.67 -57.60
N GLY A 309 2.31 39.62 -56.80
CA GLY A 309 2.06 38.22 -57.18
C GLY A 309 0.61 37.76 -56.96
N THR A 310 0.10 36.87 -57.82
CA THR A 310 -1.18 36.16 -57.60
C THR A 310 -0.93 34.82 -56.91
N SER A 311 -1.67 34.54 -55.83
CA SER A 311 -1.63 33.25 -55.12
C SER A 311 -2.13 32.11 -56.02
N THR A 312 -1.43 30.96 -56.00
CA THR A 312 -1.80 29.76 -56.76
C THR A 312 -3.11 29.19 -56.22
N PRO A 313 -4.17 29.03 -57.05
CA PRO A 313 -5.45 28.51 -56.56
C PRO A 313 -5.28 27.08 -56.03
N ARG A 314 -5.67 26.83 -54.77
CA ARG A 314 -5.71 25.45 -54.25
C ARG A 314 -6.87 24.68 -54.90
N PRO A 315 -6.63 23.49 -55.48
CA PRO A 315 -7.70 22.63 -55.97
C PRO A 315 -8.68 22.32 -54.84
N ARG A 316 -9.97 22.36 -55.14
CA ARG A 316 -11.03 21.99 -54.20
C ARG A 316 -11.01 20.46 -54.04
N PRO A 317 -10.90 19.90 -52.82
CA PRO A 317 -10.96 18.45 -52.64
C PRO A 317 -12.30 17.91 -53.17
N ALA A 318 -12.26 16.91 -54.05
CA ALA A 318 -13.45 16.27 -54.59
C ALA A 318 -13.93 15.15 -53.64
N GLY A 319 -15.24 15.11 -53.35
CA GLY A 319 -15.92 13.98 -52.70
C GLY A 319 -15.99 14.05 -51.17
N ARG A 320 -16.96 14.79 -50.61
CA ARG A 320 -17.22 14.87 -49.15
C ARG A 320 -18.70 14.66 -48.77
N ALA A 321 -19.43 13.81 -49.48
CA ALA A 321 -20.89 13.68 -49.30
C ALA A 321 -21.34 13.31 -47.86
N ALA A 322 -20.52 12.58 -47.08
CA ALA A 322 -20.77 12.26 -45.67
C ALA A 322 -20.13 13.26 -44.67
N ALA A 323 -19.09 13.99 -45.12
CA ALA A 323 -18.31 14.95 -44.33
C ALA A 323 -18.84 16.41 -44.45
N ASP A 324 -20.08 16.59 -44.91
CA ASP A 324 -20.77 17.89 -44.98
C ASP A 324 -21.96 17.98 -44.00
N GLN A 325 -22.17 16.97 -43.15
CA GLN A 325 -23.26 16.92 -42.16
C GLN A 325 -22.73 17.16 -40.71
N GLY A 326 -23.60 17.66 -39.83
CA GLY A 326 -23.29 17.91 -38.41
C GLY A 326 -22.96 19.37 -38.07
N ASP A 327 -22.96 19.69 -36.79
CA ASP A 327 -22.67 21.02 -36.27
C ASP A 327 -21.17 21.31 -36.36
N VAL A 328 -20.83 22.47 -36.92
CA VAL A 328 -19.44 22.94 -37.01
C VAL A 328 -19.12 23.76 -35.77
N LEU A 329 -18.07 23.41 -35.04
CA LEU A 329 -17.64 24.07 -33.82
C LEU A 329 -16.22 24.61 -34.00
N GLU A 330 -16.06 25.93 -33.85
CA GLU A 330 -14.77 26.62 -33.80
C GLU A 330 -14.36 26.80 -32.33
N ILE A 331 -13.14 26.38 -31.98
CA ILE A 331 -12.61 26.54 -30.60
C ILE A 331 -12.17 27.98 -30.37
N ASP A 332 -12.70 28.58 -29.30
CA ASP A 332 -12.35 29.95 -28.92
C ASP A 332 -10.86 30.06 -28.54
N LYS A 333 -10.28 31.23 -28.76
CA LYS A 333 -8.90 31.53 -28.40
C LYS A 333 -8.65 31.45 -26.89
N ALA A 334 -9.68 31.68 -26.08
CA ALA A 334 -9.62 31.56 -24.63
C ALA A 334 -9.60 30.08 -24.17
N HIS A 335 -10.14 29.16 -24.95
CA HIS A 335 -10.32 27.74 -24.59
C HIS A 335 -9.12 26.87 -24.96
N MET A 336 -7.94 27.39 -24.64
CA MET A 336 -6.66 26.76 -24.95
C MET A 336 -5.64 27.02 -23.85
N LYS A 337 -4.99 25.95 -23.40
CA LYS A 337 -3.78 26.00 -22.59
C LYS A 337 -2.56 25.82 -23.50
N GLN A 338 -1.91 26.91 -23.86
CA GLN A 338 -0.62 26.83 -24.55
C GLN A 338 0.46 26.30 -23.60
N TYR A 339 1.43 25.56 -24.16
CA TYR A 339 2.51 24.94 -23.40
C TYR A 339 1.98 24.10 -22.23
N ALA A 340 0.92 23.34 -22.50
CA ALA A 340 0.41 22.38 -21.53
C ALA A 340 1.50 21.36 -21.19
N HIS A 341 2.28 20.97 -22.20
CA HIS A 341 3.56 20.28 -22.09
C HIS A 341 4.66 21.10 -22.81
N PHE A 342 5.93 20.81 -22.54
CA PHE A 342 7.07 21.30 -23.33
C PHE A 342 7.44 20.33 -24.47
N GLY A 343 6.48 19.51 -24.90
CA GLY A 343 6.55 18.58 -26.02
C GLY A 343 5.15 18.29 -26.54
N TYR A 344 5.04 17.40 -27.53
CA TYR A 344 3.75 17.01 -28.09
C TYR A 344 2.88 16.31 -27.04
N VAL A 345 1.56 16.50 -27.09
CA VAL A 345 0.63 15.84 -26.17
C VAL A 345 0.17 14.51 -26.76
N TYR A 346 0.96 13.46 -26.56
CA TYR A 346 0.79 12.16 -27.22
C TYR A 346 -0.45 11.39 -26.74
N CYS A 347 -0.69 11.38 -25.44
CA CYS A 347 -1.79 10.60 -24.88
C CYS A 347 -2.54 11.38 -23.79
N MET A 348 -3.85 11.15 -23.74
CA MET A 348 -4.72 11.69 -22.71
C MET A 348 -5.68 10.61 -22.22
N LEU A 349 -5.96 10.63 -20.92
CA LEU A 349 -6.84 9.68 -20.26
C LEU A 349 -7.80 10.42 -19.34
N MET A 350 -9.10 10.23 -19.56
CA MET A 350 -10.15 10.73 -18.66
C MET A 350 -10.36 9.72 -17.54
N VAL A 351 -10.26 10.16 -16.28
CA VAL A 351 -10.42 9.31 -15.09
C VAL A 351 -11.35 9.97 -14.09
N ARG A 352 -11.89 9.19 -13.14
CA ARG A 352 -12.81 9.70 -12.11
C ARG A 352 -12.41 9.21 -10.73
N GLY A 353 -12.29 10.14 -9.78
CA GLY A 353 -12.05 9.84 -8.37
C GLY A 353 -10.70 9.19 -8.02
N VAL A 354 -9.68 9.40 -8.85
CA VAL A 354 -8.38 8.73 -8.72
C VAL A 354 -7.37 9.53 -7.87
N SER A 355 -7.50 10.86 -7.77
CA SER A 355 -6.56 11.72 -7.03
C SER A 355 -7.21 12.37 -5.79
N ARG A 356 -6.40 12.74 -4.80
CA ARG A 356 -6.85 13.44 -3.57
C ARG A 356 -7.45 14.81 -3.83
N GLN A 357 -7.00 15.50 -4.87
CA GLN A 357 -7.35 16.89 -5.13
C GLN A 357 -8.65 17.07 -5.92
N VAL A 358 -9.22 15.96 -6.38
CA VAL A 358 -10.48 15.90 -7.12
C VAL A 358 -11.46 15.04 -6.34
N ASP A 359 -12.74 15.42 -6.34
CA ASP A 359 -13.75 14.63 -5.66
C ASP A 359 -13.93 13.26 -6.31
N ALA A 360 -14.37 12.27 -5.52
CA ALA A 360 -14.51 10.89 -6.00
C ALA A 360 -15.46 10.77 -7.21
N ASP A 361 -16.36 11.75 -7.35
CA ASP A 361 -17.37 11.83 -8.37
C ASP A 361 -17.07 12.80 -9.51
N GLU A 362 -15.91 13.47 -9.49
CA GLU A 362 -15.51 14.43 -10.51
C GLU A 362 -14.56 13.79 -11.54
N ASP A 363 -14.77 14.16 -12.82
CA ASP A 363 -13.90 13.83 -13.93
C ASP A 363 -12.58 14.63 -13.82
N MET A 364 -11.47 13.95 -14.07
CA MET A 364 -10.11 14.48 -14.09
C MET A 364 -9.42 14.04 -15.38
N LEU A 365 -8.64 14.94 -15.98
CA LEU A 365 -7.85 14.62 -17.17
C LEU A 365 -6.39 14.35 -16.77
N ILE A 366 -5.81 13.28 -17.30
CA ILE A 366 -4.37 12.98 -17.22
C ILE A 366 -3.80 13.09 -18.63
N SER A 367 -2.69 13.80 -18.80
CA SER A 367 -1.98 13.90 -20.09
C SER A 367 -0.53 13.48 -19.97
N GLY A 368 -0.02 12.78 -20.98
CA GLY A 368 1.39 12.43 -21.15
C GLY A 368 1.99 13.23 -22.30
N GLY A 369 3.14 13.85 -22.03
CA GLY A 369 3.85 14.68 -23.00
C GLY A 369 5.10 14.03 -23.58
N GLY A 370 5.53 14.54 -24.73
CA GLY A 370 6.84 14.27 -25.33
C GLY A 370 8.01 14.93 -24.58
N ASP A 371 7.74 15.66 -23.51
CA ASP A 371 8.72 16.15 -22.54
C ASP A 371 9.00 15.14 -21.41
N GLY A 372 8.37 13.95 -21.48
CA GLY A 372 8.49 12.89 -20.48
C GLY A 372 7.67 13.10 -19.21
N THR A 373 6.90 14.19 -19.16
CA THR A 373 6.09 14.55 -18.00
C THR A 373 4.67 14.03 -18.13
N ILE A 374 4.06 13.75 -16.98
CA ILE A 374 2.64 13.40 -16.87
C ILE A 374 1.97 14.46 -16.01
N LYS A 375 0.90 15.06 -16.52
CA LYS A 375 0.19 16.13 -15.81
C LYS A 375 -1.25 15.73 -15.52
N LEU A 376 -1.69 16.05 -14.30
CA LEU A 376 -3.05 15.86 -13.83
C LEU A 376 -3.76 17.21 -13.84
N TRP A 377 -4.95 17.25 -14.42
CA TRP A 377 -5.71 18.47 -14.66
C TRP A 377 -7.09 18.41 -14.01
N LYS A 378 -7.41 19.42 -13.21
CA LYS A 378 -8.76 19.64 -12.68
C LYS A 378 -9.57 20.29 -13.78
N LEU A 379 -10.75 19.73 -14.03
CA LEU A 379 -11.68 20.27 -15.00
C LEU A 379 -12.60 21.28 -14.32
N SER A 380 -12.87 22.40 -14.99
CA SER A 380 -13.85 23.39 -14.53
C SER A 380 -15.16 23.26 -15.30
N LYS A 381 -16.25 23.64 -14.64
CA LYS A 381 -17.55 23.82 -15.31
C LYS A 381 -17.56 25.12 -16.12
N ASP A 382 -16.73 26.09 -15.74
CA ASP A 382 -16.54 27.32 -16.49
C ASP A 382 -15.55 27.07 -17.64
N GLU A 383 -16.02 27.24 -18.88
CA GLU A 383 -15.23 27.00 -20.09
C GLU A 383 -14.05 27.98 -20.19
N ASP A 384 -14.15 29.19 -19.62
CA ASP A 384 -13.07 30.18 -19.65
C ASP A 384 -11.92 29.83 -18.68
N GLU A 385 -12.20 29.02 -17.65
CA GLU A 385 -11.17 28.43 -16.79
C GLU A 385 -10.62 27.12 -17.36
N GLY A 386 -11.50 26.28 -17.93
CA GLY A 386 -11.17 25.05 -18.65
C GLY A 386 -10.45 24.00 -17.83
N ILE A 387 -9.11 24.02 -17.87
CA ILE A 387 -8.23 23.08 -17.16
C ILE A 387 -7.25 23.79 -16.23
N LYS A 388 -7.07 23.24 -15.04
CA LYS A 388 -6.09 23.70 -14.06
C LYS A 388 -5.12 22.57 -13.70
N GLU A 389 -3.82 22.82 -13.88
CA GLU A 389 -2.78 21.86 -13.46
C GLU A 389 -2.86 21.65 -11.95
N ILE A 390 -2.99 20.39 -11.55
CA ILE A 390 -3.05 19.94 -10.17
C ILE A 390 -1.70 19.39 -9.74
N GLU A 391 -1.16 18.49 -10.56
CA GLU A 391 0.06 17.75 -10.28
C GLU A 391 0.84 17.48 -11.55
N LYS A 392 2.15 17.32 -11.37
CA LYS A 392 3.12 16.92 -12.39
C LYS A 392 3.93 15.76 -11.84
N LEU A 393 4.03 14.70 -12.63
CA LEU A 393 4.84 13.51 -12.38
C LEU A 393 5.90 13.41 -13.48
N GLY A 394 7.05 12.80 -13.15
CA GLY A 394 8.21 12.75 -14.03
C GLY A 394 9.03 14.04 -14.00
N GLU A 395 10.21 13.96 -14.62
CA GLU A 395 11.17 15.06 -14.73
C GLU A 395 11.06 15.69 -16.12
N ASP A 396 11.38 16.97 -16.21
CA ASP A 396 11.59 17.62 -17.52
C ASP A 396 12.84 16.99 -18.14
N ASP A 397 12.78 16.66 -19.44
CA ASP A 397 13.83 15.96 -20.22
C ASP A 397 13.81 14.42 -20.14
N ALA A 398 12.80 13.83 -19.53
CA ALA A 398 12.63 12.37 -19.53
C ALA A 398 12.06 11.83 -20.86
N GLU A 399 12.17 10.52 -21.08
CA GLU A 399 11.64 9.85 -22.28
C GLU A 399 10.12 10.06 -22.46
N SER A 400 9.72 10.28 -23.72
CA SER A 400 8.34 10.59 -24.12
C SER A 400 7.32 9.58 -23.58
N VAL A 401 6.19 10.08 -23.07
CA VAL A 401 5.09 9.24 -22.59
C VAL A 401 4.13 8.93 -23.73
N LEU A 402 4.03 7.67 -24.14
CA LEU A 402 3.28 7.27 -25.33
C LEU A 402 1.85 6.79 -25.04
N SER A 403 1.65 6.11 -23.91
CA SER A 403 0.35 5.59 -23.50
C SER A 403 0.24 5.52 -21.98
N LEU A 404 -0.98 5.73 -21.49
CA LEU A 404 -1.33 5.70 -20.07
C LEU A 404 -2.40 4.63 -19.80
N ALA A 405 -2.32 3.98 -18.64
CA ALA A 405 -3.38 3.12 -18.12
C ALA A 405 -3.49 3.30 -16.60
N VAL A 406 -4.70 3.17 -16.04
CA VAL A 406 -4.95 3.37 -14.60
C VAL A 406 -5.60 2.14 -13.99
N ASP A 407 -5.22 1.83 -12.76
CA ASP A 407 -5.85 0.84 -11.89
C ASP A 407 -5.91 1.38 -10.45
N GLY A 408 -7.11 1.80 -10.00
CA GLY A 408 -7.26 2.49 -8.72
C GLY A 408 -6.46 3.79 -8.69
N SER A 409 -5.61 3.98 -7.67
CA SER A 409 -4.69 5.12 -7.56
C SER A 409 -3.36 4.93 -8.32
N PHE A 410 -3.16 3.78 -8.97
CA PHE A 410 -1.95 3.51 -9.71
C PHE A 410 -2.08 3.95 -11.17
N LEU A 411 -1.08 4.68 -11.62
CA LEU A 411 -0.92 5.08 -13.00
C LEU A 411 0.27 4.34 -13.60
N TYR A 412 0.02 3.70 -14.74
CA TYR A 412 1.04 3.08 -15.58
C TYR A 412 1.29 3.99 -16.77
N SER A 413 2.54 4.35 -16.98
CA SER A 413 2.96 5.17 -18.12
C SER A 413 4.02 4.45 -18.91
N SER A 414 3.74 4.23 -20.19
CA SER A 414 4.72 3.69 -21.13
C SER A 414 5.62 4.79 -21.67
N LYS A 415 6.89 4.44 -21.82
CA LYS A 415 7.95 5.27 -22.37
C LYS A 415 8.67 4.54 -23.49
N LEU A 416 9.57 5.25 -24.16
CA LEU A 416 10.50 4.66 -25.13
C LEU A 416 11.40 3.60 -24.47
N GLU A 417 12.10 2.83 -25.30
CA GLU A 417 13.04 1.78 -24.87
C GLU A 417 12.42 0.68 -24.00
N GLY A 418 11.11 0.47 -24.19
CA GLY A 418 10.35 -0.56 -23.51
C GLY A 418 10.18 -0.33 -22.01
N VAL A 419 10.24 0.92 -21.55
CA VAL A 419 10.07 1.27 -20.15
C VAL A 419 8.58 1.48 -19.83
N ILE A 420 8.09 0.88 -18.73
CA ILE A 420 6.79 1.18 -18.14
C ILE A 420 7.01 1.63 -16.70
N GLU A 421 6.69 2.88 -16.40
CA GLU A 421 6.76 3.39 -15.03
C GLU A 421 5.42 3.21 -14.32
N LEU A 422 5.49 2.82 -13.05
CA LEU A 422 4.36 2.72 -12.14
C LEU A 422 4.41 3.84 -11.11
N TRP A 423 3.38 4.66 -11.11
CA TRP A 423 3.22 5.81 -10.23
C TRP A 423 2.05 5.60 -9.28
N ASP A 424 2.22 6.03 -8.03
CA ASP A 424 1.12 6.19 -7.10
C ASP A 424 0.63 7.64 -7.14
N LEU A 425 -0.57 7.86 -7.69
CA LEU A 425 -1.18 9.19 -7.84
C LEU A 425 -1.55 9.83 -6.50
N ASP A 426 -1.57 9.02 -5.44
CA ASP A 426 -1.94 9.47 -4.12
C ASP A 426 -0.70 10.03 -3.39
N THR A 427 0.47 9.39 -3.52
CA THR A 427 1.72 9.81 -2.87
C THR A 427 2.70 10.54 -3.77
N ARG A 428 2.45 10.57 -5.09
CA ARG A 428 3.31 11.12 -6.15
C ARG A 428 4.67 10.42 -6.26
N GLN A 429 4.77 9.21 -5.71
CA GLN A 429 6.01 8.45 -5.74
C GLN A 429 6.02 7.51 -6.94
N LYS A 430 7.15 7.47 -7.64
CA LYS A 430 7.45 6.41 -8.60
C LYS A 430 7.71 5.14 -7.79
N LEU A 431 6.85 4.14 -7.94
CA LEU A 431 6.96 2.89 -7.18
C LEU A 431 7.87 1.90 -7.87
N ARG A 432 7.84 1.87 -9.21
CA ARG A 432 8.57 0.87 -10.00
C ARG A 432 8.83 1.32 -11.43
N VAL A 433 9.88 0.75 -12.01
CA VAL A 433 10.12 0.75 -13.46
C VAL A 433 10.12 -0.71 -13.93
N ILE A 434 9.25 -1.03 -14.89
CA ILE A 434 9.14 -2.35 -15.52
C ILE A 434 9.80 -2.25 -16.90
N ARG A 435 10.82 -3.05 -17.17
CA ARG A 435 11.46 -3.13 -18.49
C ARG A 435 10.78 -4.22 -19.32
N ALA A 436 9.94 -3.82 -20.26
CA ALA A 436 9.16 -4.71 -21.13
C ALA A 436 10.02 -5.44 -22.18
N ASN A 437 11.01 -4.76 -22.80
CA ASN A 437 11.94 -5.28 -23.82
C ASN A 437 12.86 -4.17 -24.40
N ARG A 438 13.75 -4.54 -25.35
CA ARG A 438 14.62 -3.62 -26.15
C ARG A 438 13.86 -2.66 -27.11
N GLY A 439 12.53 -2.63 -27.13
CA GLY A 439 11.76 -1.81 -28.07
C GLY A 439 10.55 -1.13 -27.45
N ASP A 440 10.15 0.01 -28.00
CA ASP A 440 9.13 0.91 -27.44
C ASP A 440 7.80 0.21 -27.11
N VAL A 441 7.21 0.57 -25.98
CA VAL A 441 5.84 0.17 -25.61
C VAL A 441 4.89 1.24 -26.12
N MET A 442 4.13 0.91 -27.15
CA MET A 442 3.29 1.86 -27.89
C MET A 442 1.91 2.04 -27.25
N THR A 443 1.38 0.98 -26.63
CA THR A 443 0.03 0.98 -26.07
C THR A 443 -0.02 0.21 -24.76
N LEU A 444 -0.76 0.74 -23.79
CA LEU A 444 -1.08 0.12 -22.50
C LEU A 444 -2.60 0.04 -22.32
N GLN A 445 -3.08 -1.11 -21.86
CA GLN A 445 -4.48 -1.31 -21.51
C GLN A 445 -4.59 -2.03 -20.16
N MET A 446 -5.50 -1.56 -19.30
CA MET A 446 -5.85 -2.27 -18.07
C MET A 446 -7.12 -3.07 -18.31
N GLY A 447 -7.08 -4.39 -18.07
CA GLY A 447 -8.22 -5.27 -18.34
C GLY A 447 -8.17 -6.52 -17.48
N TRP A 448 -9.30 -6.84 -16.83
CA TRP A 448 -9.47 -8.02 -15.98
C TRP A 448 -8.42 -8.16 -14.86
N GLY A 449 -7.85 -7.04 -14.44
CA GLY A 449 -6.81 -7.01 -13.42
C GLY A 449 -5.39 -7.29 -13.92
N TYR A 450 -5.19 -7.33 -15.22
CA TYR A 450 -3.86 -7.44 -15.82
C TYR A 450 -3.54 -6.19 -16.61
N LEU A 451 -2.25 -5.85 -16.63
CA LEU A 451 -1.73 -4.84 -17.53
C LEU A 451 -1.38 -5.52 -18.86
N TRP A 452 -1.86 -4.97 -19.95
CA TRP A 452 -1.61 -5.46 -21.30
C TRP A 452 -0.81 -4.42 -22.07
N SER A 453 0.23 -4.85 -22.78
CA SER A 453 1.05 -3.94 -23.60
C SER A 453 1.22 -4.45 -25.03
N GLY A 454 1.19 -3.53 -25.98
CA GLY A 454 1.64 -3.75 -27.36
C GLY A 454 2.95 -3.01 -27.62
N GLY A 455 3.92 -3.71 -28.20
CA GLY A 455 5.25 -3.14 -28.48
C GLY A 455 5.56 -2.94 -29.96
N SER A 456 6.58 -2.13 -30.23
CA SER A 456 7.13 -1.87 -31.57
C SER A 456 7.69 -3.11 -32.27
N THR A 457 7.97 -4.20 -31.53
CA THR A 457 8.44 -5.47 -32.10
C THR A 457 7.31 -6.40 -32.55
N GLY A 458 6.05 -5.95 -32.53
CA GLY A 458 4.89 -6.76 -32.91
C GLY A 458 4.42 -7.76 -31.85
N HIS A 459 5.01 -7.71 -30.66
CA HIS A 459 4.68 -8.60 -29.56
C HIS A 459 3.68 -7.95 -28.60
N ALA A 460 2.64 -8.71 -28.26
CA ALA A 460 1.73 -8.39 -27.17
C ALA A 460 2.18 -9.11 -25.89
N ARG A 461 1.93 -8.48 -24.75
CA ARG A 461 2.33 -9.00 -23.43
C ARG A 461 1.22 -8.79 -22.41
N LYS A 462 1.08 -9.77 -21.51
CA LYS A 462 0.24 -9.73 -20.32
C LYS A 462 1.14 -9.66 -19.10
N TYR A 463 1.02 -8.65 -18.26
CA TYR A 463 1.75 -8.55 -17.00
C TYR A 463 0.84 -8.86 -15.82
N SER A 464 1.40 -9.55 -14.82
CA SER A 464 0.74 -9.70 -13.52
C SER A 464 0.67 -8.33 -12.83
N THR A 465 -0.38 -8.10 -12.05
CA THR A 465 -0.47 -6.95 -11.16
C THR A 465 -0.64 -7.43 -9.72
N VAL A 466 -0.39 -6.55 -8.75
CA VAL A 466 -0.46 -6.89 -7.32
C VAL A 466 -1.89 -7.12 -6.84
N GLN A 467 -2.90 -6.70 -7.59
CA GLN A 467 -4.29 -6.87 -7.22
C GLN A 467 -4.81 -8.30 -7.47
N TYR A 468 -4.27 -9.03 -8.45
CA TYR A 468 -4.96 -10.20 -9.01
C TYR A 468 -4.09 -11.45 -9.19
N GLY A 469 -2.79 -11.36 -8.89
CA GLY A 469 -1.92 -12.54 -8.84
C GLY A 469 -2.17 -13.39 -7.59
N GLN A 470 -2.69 -14.61 -7.74
CA GLN A 470 -2.35 -15.68 -6.80
C GLN A 470 -0.85 -15.97 -6.98
N TYR A 471 -0.02 -15.30 -6.20
CA TYR A 471 1.42 -15.56 -6.21
C TYR A 471 1.67 -16.99 -5.75
N LYS A 472 2.05 -17.87 -6.68
CA LYS A 472 2.60 -19.17 -6.32
C LYS A 472 3.85 -18.90 -5.52
N THR A 473 3.81 -19.34 -4.28
CA THR A 473 4.79 -19.14 -3.22
C THR A 473 6.12 -19.85 -3.51
N SER A 474 6.84 -19.49 -4.59
CA SER A 474 8.28 -19.75 -4.68
C SER A 474 9.03 -18.56 -4.05
N SER A 475 10.18 -18.83 -3.45
CA SER A 475 11.01 -17.90 -2.69
C SER A 475 11.57 -16.70 -3.46
N ASN A 476 11.23 -16.55 -4.75
CA ASN A 476 11.71 -15.46 -5.59
C ASN A 476 10.62 -14.38 -5.73
N PHE A 477 10.80 -13.29 -4.97
CA PHE A 477 9.98 -12.07 -4.97
C PHE A 477 9.87 -11.37 -6.35
N SER A 478 10.68 -11.81 -7.32
CA SER A 478 10.70 -11.38 -8.73
C SER A 478 9.35 -11.50 -9.47
N GLN A 479 8.33 -12.22 -8.95
CA GLN A 479 7.08 -12.51 -9.68
C GLN A 479 6.03 -11.39 -9.78
N LYS A 480 6.20 -10.25 -9.08
CA LYS A 480 5.30 -9.09 -9.19
C LYS A 480 5.61 -8.28 -10.46
N TYR A 481 4.62 -8.04 -11.32
CA TYR A 481 4.76 -7.35 -12.61
C TYR A 481 5.62 -8.07 -13.65
N GLN A 482 5.71 -9.40 -13.54
CA GLN A 482 6.31 -10.21 -14.59
C GLN A 482 5.38 -10.31 -15.80
N CYS A 483 5.99 -10.38 -16.97
CA CYS A 483 5.31 -10.79 -18.19
C CYS A 483 4.85 -12.25 -18.03
N VAL A 484 3.56 -12.45 -17.77
CA VAL A 484 2.90 -13.76 -17.60
C VAL A 484 2.82 -14.51 -18.92
N LYS A 485 2.48 -13.79 -19.99
CA LYS A 485 2.41 -14.32 -21.36
C LYS A 485 2.95 -13.28 -22.33
N ARG A 486 3.70 -13.75 -23.32
CA ARG A 486 4.18 -12.98 -24.48
C ARG A 486 3.83 -13.79 -25.73
N TRP A 487 3.29 -13.12 -26.74
CA TRP A 487 3.01 -13.75 -28.02
C TRP A 487 3.23 -12.74 -29.16
N LYS A 488 3.51 -13.25 -30.36
CA LYS A 488 3.63 -12.45 -31.57
C LYS A 488 2.22 -12.18 -32.08
N ALA A 489 1.75 -10.95 -31.92
CA ALA A 489 0.39 -10.58 -32.33
C ALA A 489 0.33 -10.09 -33.79
N HIS A 490 1.43 -9.49 -34.26
CA HIS A 490 1.56 -8.85 -35.57
C HIS A 490 2.96 -9.02 -36.13
N GLY A 491 3.08 -9.05 -37.47
CA GLY A 491 4.37 -9.02 -38.17
C GLY A 491 5.05 -7.66 -38.03
N GLY A 492 4.26 -6.59 -38.03
CA GLY A 492 4.67 -5.20 -37.85
C GLY A 492 4.62 -4.69 -36.41
N ARG A 493 4.72 -3.37 -36.23
CA ARG A 493 4.61 -2.66 -34.94
C ARG A 493 3.16 -2.62 -34.49
N ILE A 494 2.88 -2.98 -33.24
CA ILE A 494 1.55 -2.77 -32.65
C ILE A 494 1.43 -1.29 -32.32
N LEU A 495 0.44 -0.61 -32.90
CA LEU A 495 0.21 0.82 -32.70
C LEU A 495 -1.00 1.08 -31.80
N ALA A 496 -1.96 0.16 -31.80
CA ALA A 496 -3.19 0.30 -31.04
C ALA A 496 -3.56 -1.01 -30.34
N SER A 497 -4.18 -0.91 -29.17
CA SER A 497 -4.83 -2.06 -28.54
C SER A 497 -6.06 -1.65 -27.75
N ALA A 498 -6.98 -2.61 -27.58
CA ALA A 498 -8.21 -2.44 -26.84
C ALA A 498 -8.60 -3.76 -26.14
N VAL A 499 -9.36 -3.65 -25.05
CA VAL A 499 -9.93 -4.78 -24.32
C VAL A 499 -11.45 -4.73 -24.40
N ALA A 500 -12.11 -5.88 -24.58
CA ALA A 500 -13.57 -5.96 -24.66
C ALA A 500 -14.09 -7.28 -24.08
N ASN A 501 -15.31 -7.23 -23.50
CA ASN A 501 -16.05 -8.43 -23.13
C ASN A 501 -17.19 -8.64 -24.14
N HIS A 502 -17.20 -9.78 -24.84
CA HIS A 502 -18.26 -10.11 -25.80
C HIS A 502 -18.74 -11.55 -25.60
N HIS A 503 -20.04 -11.75 -25.41
CA HIS A 503 -20.66 -13.07 -25.23
C HIS A 503 -19.99 -14.00 -24.19
N GLY A 504 -19.41 -13.43 -23.13
CA GLY A 504 -18.71 -14.18 -22.09
C GLY A 504 -17.22 -14.42 -22.36
N GLN A 505 -16.71 -14.01 -23.52
CA GLN A 505 -15.30 -14.02 -23.86
C GLN A 505 -14.63 -12.70 -23.49
N GLN A 506 -13.40 -12.79 -23.01
CA GLN A 506 -12.48 -11.69 -22.80
C GLN A 506 -11.60 -11.54 -24.05
N LEU A 507 -11.71 -10.42 -24.75
CA LEU A 507 -11.04 -10.20 -26.03
C LEU A 507 -9.97 -9.12 -25.92
N TYR A 508 -8.73 -9.45 -26.27
CA TYR A 508 -7.65 -8.49 -26.47
C TYR A 508 -7.45 -8.25 -27.96
N ILE A 509 -7.67 -7.01 -28.41
CA ILE A 509 -7.67 -6.65 -29.83
C ILE A 509 -6.49 -5.73 -30.08
N THR A 510 -5.71 -6.02 -31.12
CA THR A 510 -4.51 -5.25 -31.49
C THR A 510 -4.59 -4.80 -32.94
N GLY A 511 -4.09 -3.60 -33.22
CA GLY A 511 -3.98 -3.04 -34.57
C GLY A 511 -2.54 -2.59 -34.82
N ALA A 512 -2.06 -2.80 -36.05
CA ALA A 512 -0.66 -2.62 -36.39
C ALA A 512 -0.44 -1.99 -37.77
N ASN A 513 0.82 -1.63 -38.04
CA ASN A 513 1.26 -1.11 -39.34
C ASN A 513 1.46 -2.19 -40.41
N ASP A 514 1.18 -3.45 -40.13
CA ASP A 514 1.06 -4.51 -41.13
C ASP A 514 -0.36 -4.58 -41.74
N CYS A 515 -1.08 -3.46 -41.66
CA CYS A 515 -2.42 -3.27 -42.19
C CYS A 515 -3.47 -4.27 -41.65
N SER A 516 -3.30 -4.75 -40.42
CA SER A 516 -4.20 -5.75 -39.85
C SER A 516 -4.69 -5.43 -38.44
N VAL A 517 -5.83 -6.04 -38.09
CA VAL A 517 -6.38 -6.11 -36.73
C VAL A 517 -6.45 -7.58 -36.30
N SER A 518 -5.79 -7.92 -35.20
CA SER A 518 -5.81 -9.28 -34.63
C SER A 518 -6.67 -9.31 -33.37
N ILE A 519 -7.57 -10.29 -33.28
CA ILE A 519 -8.53 -10.46 -32.18
C ILE A 519 -8.19 -11.73 -31.42
N TRP A 520 -7.78 -11.58 -30.16
CA TRP A 520 -7.32 -12.68 -29.32
C TRP A 520 -8.35 -12.97 -28.23
N ASP A 521 -8.81 -14.22 -28.13
CA ASP A 521 -9.50 -14.71 -26.95
C ASP A 521 -8.47 -14.96 -25.85
N VAL A 522 -8.63 -14.26 -24.73
CA VAL A 522 -7.79 -14.41 -23.54
C VAL A 522 -8.58 -14.98 -22.36
N THR A 523 -9.79 -15.47 -22.61
CA THR A 523 -10.63 -16.15 -21.61
C THR A 523 -9.89 -17.38 -21.07
N GLY A 524 -9.72 -17.46 -19.75
CA GLY A 524 -9.02 -18.61 -19.15
C GLY A 524 -7.50 -18.54 -19.21
N CYS A 525 -6.92 -17.51 -19.86
CA CYS A 525 -5.50 -17.15 -19.67
C CYS A 525 -5.23 -16.58 -18.25
N ASP A 526 -6.23 -16.63 -17.36
CA ASP A 526 -6.16 -16.23 -15.97
C ASP A 526 -5.76 -17.45 -15.13
N THR A 527 -4.54 -17.45 -14.60
CA THR A 527 -4.12 -18.45 -13.61
C THR A 527 -4.82 -18.27 -12.25
N GLY A 528 -5.73 -17.30 -12.13
CA GLY A 528 -6.54 -17.05 -10.95
C GLY A 528 -8.01 -17.03 -11.36
N THR A 529 -8.78 -18.02 -10.89
CA THR A 529 -10.23 -17.99 -10.95
C THR A 529 -10.73 -16.73 -10.25
N TYR A 530 -11.34 -15.81 -10.99
CA TYR A 530 -12.24 -14.81 -10.43
C TYR A 530 -13.47 -15.55 -9.89
N PRO A 531 -13.76 -15.54 -8.58
CA PRO A 531 -15.13 -15.76 -8.17
C PRO A 531 -15.92 -14.57 -8.72
N LYS A 532 -16.77 -14.86 -9.71
CA LYS A 532 -17.88 -13.98 -10.07
C LYS A 532 -18.58 -13.62 -8.76
N ARG A 533 -18.49 -12.35 -8.34
CA ARG A 533 -19.14 -11.86 -7.12
C ARG A 533 -20.64 -12.03 -7.32
N GLU A 534 -21.17 -13.14 -6.83
CA GLU A 534 -22.60 -13.31 -6.70
C GLU A 534 -23.09 -12.22 -5.75
N SER A 535 -24.04 -11.43 -6.22
CA SER A 535 -24.75 -10.44 -5.43
C SER A 535 -25.62 -11.18 -4.42
N LEU A 536 -25.01 -11.71 -3.37
CA LEU A 536 -25.70 -11.98 -2.13
C LEU A 536 -25.92 -10.61 -1.46
N GLN A 537 -27.10 -10.43 -0.89
CA GLN A 537 -27.49 -9.21 -0.19
C GLN A 537 -26.61 -9.06 1.07
N ASP A 538 -25.40 -8.52 0.90
CA ASP A 538 -24.31 -8.68 1.86
C ASP A 538 -24.29 -7.59 2.95
N ASP A 539 -24.03 -8.05 4.17
CA ASP A 539 -23.57 -7.22 5.28
C ASP A 539 -22.31 -6.44 4.88
N GLN A 540 -22.46 -5.11 4.76
CA GLN A 540 -21.39 -4.22 4.30
C GLN A 540 -20.15 -4.27 5.19
N LEU A 541 -20.30 -4.55 6.49
CA LEU A 541 -19.17 -4.63 7.42
C LEU A 541 -18.28 -5.82 7.07
N ILE A 542 -18.89 -6.99 6.91
CA ILE A 542 -18.16 -8.23 6.61
C ILE A 542 -17.49 -8.14 5.26
N LYS A 543 -18.19 -7.60 4.26
CA LYS A 543 -17.64 -7.40 2.92
C LYS A 543 -16.43 -6.48 2.92
N SER A 544 -16.54 -5.34 3.61
CA SER A 544 -15.43 -4.39 3.68
C SER A 544 -14.25 -4.98 4.48
N LEU A 545 -14.51 -5.76 5.53
CA LEU A 545 -13.45 -6.44 6.29
C LEU A 545 -12.77 -7.52 5.43
N GLN A 546 -13.53 -8.27 4.64
CA GLN A 546 -12.99 -9.25 3.70
C GLN A 546 -12.05 -8.59 2.69
N ASP A 547 -12.49 -7.48 2.07
CA ASP A 547 -11.67 -6.70 1.15
C ASP A 547 -10.42 -6.17 1.85
N PHE A 548 -10.54 -5.71 3.11
CA PHE A 548 -9.41 -5.16 3.86
C PHE A 548 -8.36 -6.21 4.24
N VAL A 549 -8.81 -7.42 4.63
CA VAL A 549 -7.94 -8.55 4.98
C VAL A 549 -7.17 -9.05 3.76
N ALA A 550 -7.73 -8.94 2.55
CA ALA A 550 -7.05 -9.36 1.31
C ALA A 550 -5.74 -8.60 1.02
N PHE A 551 -5.58 -7.37 1.54
CA PHE A 551 -4.33 -6.63 1.42
C PHE A 551 -3.27 -7.17 2.39
N LYS A 552 -2.14 -7.64 1.85
CA LYS A 552 -0.99 -8.16 2.61
C LYS A 552 -0.16 -7.04 3.21
N THR A 553 -0.76 -6.29 4.13
CA THR A 553 -0.19 -5.08 4.76
C THR A 553 0.93 -5.41 5.76
N ILE A 554 2.00 -6.10 5.32
CA ILE A 554 3.08 -6.58 6.19
C ILE A 554 4.19 -5.52 6.28
N SER A 555 4.17 -4.68 7.32
CA SER A 555 5.10 -3.55 7.50
C SER A 555 6.57 -3.97 7.68
N ALA A 556 6.81 -5.13 8.29
CA ALA A 556 8.15 -5.64 8.55
C ALA A 556 8.92 -6.04 7.27
N ARG A 557 8.24 -6.09 6.11
CA ARG A 557 8.81 -6.50 4.83
C ARG A 557 8.66 -5.38 3.79
N PRO A 558 9.76 -4.73 3.34
CA PRO A 558 9.72 -3.69 2.31
C PRO A 558 9.02 -4.12 1.01
N ASP A 559 9.11 -5.41 0.70
CA ASP A 559 8.44 -6.12 -0.39
C ASP A 559 6.90 -6.01 -0.41
N HIS A 560 6.31 -5.67 0.73
CA HIS A 560 4.88 -5.45 0.91
C HIS A 560 4.52 -3.97 1.09
N ALA A 561 5.45 -3.03 0.87
CA ALA A 561 5.18 -1.59 0.97
C ALA A 561 4.01 -1.14 0.07
N GLU A 562 3.92 -1.70 -1.14
CA GLU A 562 2.81 -1.41 -2.06
C GLU A 562 1.48 -1.96 -1.54
N ASP A 563 1.47 -3.19 -1.01
CA ASP A 563 0.29 -3.80 -0.39
C ASP A 563 -0.19 -2.97 0.81
N CYS A 564 0.75 -2.46 1.61
CA CYS A 564 0.49 -1.54 2.72
C CYS A 564 -0.17 -0.23 2.23
N ARG A 565 0.38 0.40 1.18
CA ARG A 565 -0.19 1.63 0.59
C ARG A 565 -1.60 1.39 0.04
N ARG A 566 -1.84 0.25 -0.59
CA ARG A 566 -3.16 -0.15 -1.09
C ARG A 566 -4.17 -0.35 0.02
N GLY A 567 -3.79 -1.07 1.07
CA GLY A 567 -4.63 -1.23 2.25
C GLY A 567 -5.02 0.11 2.89
N ALA A 568 -4.06 1.03 2.98
CA ALA A 568 -4.29 2.37 3.49
C ALA A 568 -5.20 3.22 2.58
N THR A 569 -5.00 3.14 1.26
CA THR A 569 -5.81 3.83 0.25
C THR A 569 -7.25 3.30 0.21
N PHE A 570 -7.41 1.98 0.33
CA PHE A 570 -8.72 1.33 0.48
C PHE A 570 -9.43 1.87 1.72
N LEU A 571 -8.75 1.87 2.88
CA LEU A 571 -9.32 2.33 4.13
C LEU A 571 -9.72 3.81 4.05
N ARG A 572 -8.86 4.67 3.49
CA ARG A 572 -9.16 6.08 3.22
C ARG A 572 -10.39 6.26 2.33
N THR A 573 -10.47 5.49 1.24
CA THR A 573 -11.59 5.55 0.29
C THR A 573 -12.89 5.13 0.96
N LEU A 574 -12.83 4.11 1.83
CA LEU A 574 -13.96 3.65 2.62
C LEU A 574 -14.44 4.73 3.59
N PHE A 575 -13.53 5.39 4.32
CA PHE A 575 -13.86 6.54 5.17
C PHE A 575 -14.51 7.68 4.37
N LYS A 576 -13.91 8.06 3.23
CA LYS A 576 -14.43 9.14 2.36
C LYS A 576 -15.82 8.82 1.83
N LYS A 577 -16.06 7.57 1.41
CA LYS A 577 -17.35 7.08 0.92
C LYS A 577 -18.47 7.26 1.96
N HIS A 578 -18.15 7.16 3.24
CA HIS A 578 -19.11 7.34 4.33
C HIS A 578 -19.19 8.78 4.89
N GLY A 579 -18.56 9.75 4.22
CA GLY A 579 -18.70 11.18 4.53
C GLY A 579 -17.64 11.75 5.48
N ALA A 580 -16.54 11.03 5.73
CA ALA A 580 -15.40 11.59 6.44
C ALA A 580 -14.57 12.53 5.55
N VAL A 581 -13.98 13.57 6.16
CA VAL A 581 -12.86 14.31 5.57
C VAL A 581 -11.60 13.49 5.80
N THR A 582 -10.87 13.13 4.74
CA THR A 582 -9.75 12.19 4.84
C THR A 582 -8.46 12.74 4.27
N GLU A 583 -7.35 12.36 4.88
CA GLU A 583 -5.99 12.68 4.44
C GLU A 583 -5.06 11.50 4.71
N MET A 584 -4.02 11.34 3.89
CA MET A 584 -2.93 10.39 4.16
C MET A 584 -1.75 11.20 4.68
N LEU A 585 -1.44 11.06 5.96
CA LEU A 585 -0.34 11.78 6.58
C LEU A 585 0.96 11.06 6.28
N THR A 586 1.88 11.74 5.59
CA THR A 586 3.16 11.16 5.21
C THR A 586 4.09 11.07 6.43
N THR A 587 4.71 9.91 6.61
CA THR A 587 5.85 9.68 7.50
C THR A 587 7.17 9.98 6.76
N GLU A 588 8.33 9.76 7.39
CA GLU A 588 9.64 9.89 6.73
C GLU A 588 9.76 8.99 5.48
N ALA A 589 10.74 9.26 4.60
CA ALA A 589 10.76 8.90 3.17
C ALA A 589 10.56 7.41 2.77
N HIS A 590 10.46 6.47 3.71
CA HIS A 590 10.34 5.04 3.43
C HIS A 590 9.30 4.29 4.28
N HIS A 591 8.51 4.99 5.10
CA HIS A 591 7.53 4.36 5.99
C HIS A 591 6.10 4.44 5.46
N ASN A 592 5.25 3.56 5.98
CA ASN A 592 3.84 3.54 5.65
C ASN A 592 3.12 4.82 6.15
N PRO A 593 2.17 5.37 5.38
CA PRO A 593 1.42 6.57 5.77
C PRO A 593 0.40 6.31 6.88
N ILE A 594 -0.01 7.36 7.58
CA ILE A 594 -1.11 7.29 8.55
C ILE A 594 -2.41 7.70 7.85
N VAL A 595 -3.47 6.89 7.95
CA VAL A 595 -4.80 7.26 7.47
C VAL A 595 -5.46 8.17 8.50
N TYR A 596 -5.64 9.43 8.15
CA TYR A 596 -6.45 10.40 8.90
C TYR A 596 -7.86 10.44 8.32
N ALA A 597 -8.87 10.31 9.16
CA ALA A 597 -10.27 10.49 8.76
C ALA A 597 -11.08 11.16 9.86
N LYS A 598 -11.80 12.23 9.53
CA LYS A 598 -12.62 12.99 10.49
C LYS A 598 -14.08 13.03 10.06
N PHE A 599 -14.94 12.48 10.90
CA PHE A 599 -16.38 12.68 10.84
C PHE A 599 -16.77 13.88 11.68
N LYS A 600 -17.51 14.82 11.08
CA LYS A 600 -18.02 15.99 11.79
C LYS A 600 -19.38 15.66 12.41
N GLY A 601 -19.57 16.04 13.67
CA GLY A 601 -20.86 15.93 14.34
C GLY A 601 -21.91 16.91 13.79
N ASN A 602 -23.13 16.83 14.32
CA ASN A 602 -24.26 17.66 13.92
C ASN A 602 -23.95 19.18 14.05
N PRO A 603 -24.12 20.00 12.99
CA PRO A 603 -23.99 21.47 13.02
C PRO A 603 -24.60 22.16 14.25
N GLU A 604 -25.74 21.69 14.73
CA GLU A 604 -26.45 22.28 15.87
C GLU A 604 -25.67 22.18 17.20
N THR A 605 -24.83 21.16 17.36
CA THR A 605 -24.00 20.96 18.55
C THR A 605 -22.61 21.59 18.43
N ALA A 606 -22.30 22.29 17.33
CA ALA A 606 -20.95 22.78 16.98
C ALA A 606 -20.21 23.50 18.12
N GLY A 607 -20.91 24.30 18.93
CA GLY A 607 -20.30 25.07 20.03
C GLY A 607 -19.92 24.26 21.29
N LYS A 608 -20.32 22.98 21.39
CA LYS A 608 -20.08 22.13 22.57
C LYS A 608 -19.56 20.73 22.22
N ARG A 609 -19.15 20.49 20.97
CA ARG A 609 -18.76 19.14 20.53
C ARG A 609 -17.51 18.67 21.23
N LYS A 610 -17.60 17.48 21.83
CA LYS A 610 -16.42 16.71 22.21
C LYS A 610 -15.74 16.16 20.95
N LYS A 611 -14.41 16.14 20.97
CA LYS A 611 -13.55 15.63 19.91
C LYS A 611 -12.95 14.32 20.38
N ILE A 612 -13.37 13.22 19.76
CA ILE A 612 -12.95 11.87 20.14
C ILE A 612 -11.96 11.34 19.10
N LEU A 613 -10.80 10.88 19.54
CA LEU A 613 -9.80 10.24 18.70
C LEU A 613 -9.92 8.72 18.83
N PHE A 614 -10.08 8.02 17.70
CA PHE A 614 -9.93 6.58 17.61
C PHE A 614 -8.56 6.24 17.00
N TYR A 615 -7.77 5.43 17.70
CA TYR A 615 -6.47 4.93 17.23
C TYR A 615 -6.55 3.43 16.89
N GLY A 616 -5.85 3.03 15.82
CA GLY A 616 -5.62 1.63 15.43
C GLY A 616 -4.49 1.51 14.42
N HIS A 617 -4.24 0.30 13.90
CA HIS A 617 -3.24 0.07 12.86
C HIS A 617 -3.72 -0.90 11.78
N TYR A 618 -3.28 -0.68 10.54
CA TYR A 618 -3.68 -1.51 9.40
C TYR A 618 -2.64 -2.53 8.98
N ASP A 619 -1.40 -2.41 9.46
CA ASP A 619 -0.34 -3.38 9.21
C ASP A 619 -0.49 -4.62 10.08
N VAL A 620 0.05 -5.74 9.58
CA VAL A 620 -0.12 -7.07 10.17
C VAL A 620 1.20 -7.83 10.16
N VAL A 621 1.38 -8.76 11.10
CA VAL A 621 2.55 -9.65 11.07
C VAL A 621 2.54 -10.59 9.84
N PRO A 622 3.71 -11.06 9.37
CA PRO A 622 3.79 -12.02 8.26
C PRO A 622 2.96 -13.29 8.51
N ALA A 623 2.36 -13.82 7.45
CA ALA A 623 1.71 -15.13 7.45
C ALA A 623 1.86 -15.79 6.06
N ASP A 624 2.03 -17.10 6.03
CA ASP A 624 1.99 -17.89 4.80
C ASP A 624 1.38 -19.28 5.07
N ASP A 625 0.85 -19.90 4.01
CA ASP A 625 0.26 -21.24 4.07
C ASP A 625 1.22 -22.33 3.53
N LYS A 626 2.51 -22.01 3.34
CA LYS A 626 3.46 -22.99 2.75
C LYS A 626 3.59 -24.24 3.62
N GLN A 627 3.47 -24.08 4.93
CA GLN A 627 3.65 -25.14 5.91
C GLN A 627 2.33 -25.85 6.29
N LYS A 628 1.20 -25.55 5.63
CA LYS A 628 -0.15 -26.06 5.97
C LYS A 628 -0.54 -25.87 7.44
N LYS A 629 0.01 -24.82 8.08
CA LYS A 629 -0.32 -24.47 9.46
C LYS A 629 -1.64 -23.71 9.56
N TRP A 630 -2.07 -23.12 8.44
CA TRP A 630 -3.35 -22.44 8.34
C TRP A 630 -4.42 -23.38 7.79
N ILE A 631 -5.64 -23.28 8.33
CA ILE A 631 -6.81 -24.02 7.84
C ILE A 631 -7.39 -23.41 6.55
N ILE A 632 -6.98 -22.19 6.22
CA ILE A 632 -7.36 -21.40 5.04
C ILE A 632 -6.18 -20.51 4.63
N ASP A 633 -6.17 -19.97 3.41
CA ASP A 633 -5.22 -18.91 3.06
C ASP A 633 -5.37 -17.72 4.04
N PRO A 634 -4.29 -17.27 4.71
CA PRO A 634 -4.35 -16.20 5.72
C PRO A 634 -4.92 -14.88 5.18
N PHE A 635 -4.81 -14.60 3.88
CA PHE A 635 -5.30 -13.36 3.26
C PHE A 635 -6.58 -13.58 2.46
N GLN A 636 -7.25 -14.73 2.60
CA GLN A 636 -8.61 -14.95 2.11
C GLN A 636 -9.55 -15.18 3.29
N MET A 637 -10.15 -14.10 3.79
CA MET A 637 -11.01 -14.19 4.97
C MET A 637 -12.17 -15.17 4.74
N LYS A 638 -12.38 -16.09 5.68
CA LYS A 638 -13.45 -17.09 5.61
C LYS A 638 -14.17 -17.26 6.95
N GLY A 639 -15.50 -17.30 6.89
CA GLY A 639 -16.34 -17.66 8.04
C GLY A 639 -16.36 -19.17 8.29
N VAL A 640 -16.01 -19.62 9.49
CA VAL A 640 -16.07 -21.02 9.93
C VAL A 640 -16.56 -21.08 11.38
N ASN A 641 -17.66 -21.80 11.64
CA ASN A 641 -18.20 -22.06 12.99
C ASN A 641 -18.42 -20.81 13.85
N GLY A 642 -18.90 -19.72 13.27
CA GLY A 642 -19.15 -18.46 13.98
C GLY A 642 -17.91 -17.59 14.21
N TYR A 643 -16.77 -17.96 13.64
CA TYR A 643 -15.54 -17.17 13.60
C TYR A 643 -15.22 -16.76 12.17
N LEU A 644 -14.58 -15.61 12.02
CA LEU A 644 -13.95 -15.19 10.78
C LEU A 644 -12.45 -15.43 10.93
N TYR A 645 -11.89 -16.26 10.06
CA TYR A 645 -10.46 -16.55 10.02
C TYR A 645 -9.78 -15.68 8.97
N GLY A 646 -8.57 -15.22 9.27
CA GLY A 646 -7.73 -14.42 8.37
C GLY A 646 -6.71 -13.60 9.16
N ARG A 647 -5.53 -13.35 8.59
CA ARG A 647 -4.50 -12.51 9.21
C ARG A 647 -5.02 -11.07 9.32
N GLY A 648 -4.96 -10.55 10.54
CA GLY A 648 -5.36 -9.20 10.91
C GLY A 648 -6.84 -9.00 11.21
N VAL A 649 -7.65 -10.07 11.18
CA VAL A 649 -9.09 -9.97 11.52
C VAL A 649 -9.32 -9.56 12.98
N SER A 650 -8.45 -9.96 13.90
CA SER A 650 -8.49 -9.54 15.31
C SER A 650 -7.44 -8.45 15.59
N ASP A 651 -6.32 -8.47 14.86
CA ASP A 651 -5.18 -7.58 15.07
C ASP A 651 -4.70 -6.88 13.78
N ASN A 652 -5.24 -5.73 13.36
CA ASN A 652 -6.23 -4.89 14.04
C ASN A 652 -7.37 -4.42 13.11
N LYS A 653 -7.51 -5.06 11.94
CA LYS A 653 -8.47 -4.66 10.89
C LYS A 653 -9.92 -4.80 11.32
N GLY A 654 -10.29 -5.87 12.02
CA GLY A 654 -11.66 -6.07 12.52
C GLY A 654 -12.11 -4.98 13.49
N PRO A 655 -11.35 -4.69 14.57
CA PRO A 655 -11.62 -3.59 15.49
C PRO A 655 -11.77 -2.23 14.80
N ILE A 656 -10.92 -1.89 13.83
CA ILE A 656 -11.04 -0.67 13.02
C ILE A 656 -12.39 -0.62 12.30
N MET A 657 -12.79 -1.72 11.66
CA MET A 657 -14.06 -1.80 10.95
C MET A 657 -15.25 -1.68 11.91
N ALA A 658 -15.18 -2.29 13.09
CA ALA A 658 -16.22 -2.16 14.10
C ALA A 658 -16.41 -0.70 14.54
N ALA A 659 -15.31 0.03 14.79
CA ALA A 659 -15.35 1.43 15.16
C ALA A 659 -15.89 2.33 14.02
N LEU A 660 -15.40 2.13 12.80
CA LEU A 660 -15.89 2.84 11.61
C LEU A 660 -17.39 2.65 11.44
N TYR A 661 -17.89 1.41 11.36
CA TYR A 661 -19.31 1.16 11.16
C TYR A 661 -20.17 1.63 12.34
N GLY A 662 -19.63 1.67 13.55
CA GLY A 662 -20.29 2.27 14.71
C GLY A 662 -20.53 3.78 14.52
N VAL A 663 -19.58 4.51 13.94
CA VAL A 663 -19.75 5.93 13.57
C VAL A 663 -20.68 6.09 12.37
N VAL A 664 -20.53 5.26 11.33
CA VAL A 664 -21.36 5.31 10.13
C VAL A 664 -22.85 5.16 10.47
N ASP A 665 -23.19 4.26 11.40
CA ASP A 665 -24.56 4.11 11.88
C ASP A 665 -25.11 5.42 12.46
N LEU A 666 -24.32 6.13 13.27
CA LEU A 666 -24.70 7.42 13.83
C LEU A 666 -24.82 8.51 12.77
N VAL A 667 -23.93 8.52 11.78
CA VAL A 667 -23.96 9.48 10.66
C VAL A 667 -25.24 9.29 9.82
N HIS A 668 -25.57 8.05 9.46
CA HIS A 668 -26.79 7.72 8.72
C HIS A 668 -28.06 8.06 9.52
N GLU A 669 -28.05 7.84 10.84
CA GLU A 669 -29.13 8.21 11.75
C GLU A 669 -29.19 9.72 12.07
N LYS A 670 -28.21 10.52 11.60
CA LYS A 670 -28.01 11.94 11.97
C LYS A 670 -27.94 12.16 13.49
N ALA A 671 -27.35 11.21 14.21
CA ALA A 671 -27.27 11.16 15.67
C ALA A 671 -25.83 11.27 16.20
N LEU A 672 -24.87 11.68 15.36
CA LEU A 672 -23.49 11.91 15.76
C LEU A 672 -23.32 13.34 16.30
N ASP A 673 -23.15 13.49 17.62
CA ASP A 673 -23.04 14.79 18.28
C ASP A 673 -21.57 15.27 18.44
N SER A 674 -20.60 14.35 18.39
CA SER A 674 -19.16 14.62 18.48
C SER A 674 -18.46 14.68 17.13
N ASP A 675 -17.28 15.29 17.11
CA ASP A 675 -16.33 15.08 16.03
C ASP A 675 -15.49 13.83 16.34
N VAL A 676 -15.50 12.85 15.44
CA VAL A 676 -14.73 11.60 15.61
C VAL A 676 -13.59 11.57 14.60
N THR A 677 -12.36 11.52 15.10
CA THR A 677 -11.13 11.51 14.31
C THR A 677 -10.47 10.14 14.40
N PHE A 678 -10.19 9.51 13.28
CA PHE A 678 -9.45 8.26 13.18
C PHE A 678 -8.01 8.56 12.80
N LEU A 679 -7.06 8.01 13.56
CA LEU A 679 -5.64 7.93 13.21
C LEU A 679 -5.25 6.46 13.12
N ILE A 680 -5.16 5.95 11.90
CA ILE A 680 -4.82 4.53 11.66
C ILE A 680 -3.43 4.45 11.03
N GLU A 681 -2.45 3.93 11.78
CA GLU A 681 -1.06 3.82 11.31
C GLU A 681 -0.77 2.50 10.58
N GLY A 682 0.38 2.39 9.93
CA GLY A 682 0.80 1.21 9.17
C GLY A 682 2.17 0.67 9.55
N GLU A 683 2.66 0.99 10.76
CA GLU A 683 3.98 0.57 11.24
C GLU A 683 3.95 -0.01 12.66
N GLU A 684 2.78 -0.28 13.25
CA GLU A 684 2.68 -0.71 14.67
C GLU A 684 3.46 -2.01 14.90
N GLU A 685 3.27 -2.97 13.99
CA GLU A 685 3.94 -4.28 13.99
C GLU A 685 5.43 -4.18 13.60
N SER A 686 5.91 -2.96 13.34
CA SER A 686 7.29 -2.61 13.08
C SER A 686 7.81 -1.50 14.01
N GLY A 687 7.16 -1.30 15.16
CA GLY A 687 7.61 -0.37 16.20
C GLY A 687 7.10 1.07 16.07
N SER A 688 6.02 1.30 15.32
CA SER A 688 5.39 2.61 15.07
C SER A 688 6.36 3.68 14.54
N ARG A 689 7.24 3.28 13.62
CA ARG A 689 8.31 4.14 13.06
C ARG A 689 7.71 5.35 12.34
N GLY A 690 8.22 6.54 12.66
CA GLY A 690 7.75 7.81 12.08
C GLY A 690 6.37 8.27 12.56
N PHE A 691 5.62 7.48 13.34
CA PHE A 691 4.27 7.84 13.80
C PHE A 691 4.28 9.12 14.65
N LYS A 692 5.17 9.17 15.65
CA LYS A 692 5.26 10.31 16.58
C LYS A 692 5.57 11.63 15.86
N ASP A 693 6.50 11.58 14.91
CA ASP A 693 6.93 12.77 14.17
C ASP A 693 5.87 13.23 13.18
N ALA A 694 5.17 12.30 12.52
CA ALA A 694 4.03 12.63 11.68
C ALA A 694 2.88 13.27 12.49
N VAL A 695 2.51 12.71 13.65
CA VAL A 695 1.46 13.29 14.50
C VAL A 695 1.81 14.71 14.95
N ARG A 696 3.07 14.96 15.32
CA ARG A 696 3.55 16.31 15.68
C ARG A 696 3.51 17.26 14.49
N LYS A 697 3.96 16.81 13.31
CA LYS A 697 3.96 17.59 12.07
C LYS A 697 2.56 18.01 11.65
N TYR A 698 1.58 17.11 11.78
CA TYR A 698 0.19 17.33 11.37
C TYR A 698 -0.74 17.70 12.54
N LYS A 699 -0.19 18.13 13.69
CA LYS A 699 -0.96 18.41 14.90
C LYS A 699 -2.04 19.47 14.68
N GLU A 700 -1.75 20.51 13.89
CA GLU A 700 -2.72 21.55 13.54
C GLU A 700 -3.92 21.03 12.74
N LEU A 701 -3.68 20.05 11.85
CA LEU A 701 -4.73 19.40 11.06
C LEU A 701 -5.59 18.48 11.94
N ILE A 702 -4.95 17.74 12.86
CA ILE A 702 -5.65 16.85 13.79
C ILE A 702 -6.52 17.68 14.75
N GLY A 703 -5.98 18.80 15.24
CA GLY A 703 -6.62 19.69 16.19
C GLY A 703 -6.61 19.13 17.62
N ASP A 704 -7.27 19.84 18.53
CA ASP A 704 -7.39 19.39 19.93
C ASP A 704 -8.24 18.12 20.03
N ILE A 705 -7.98 17.31 21.04
CA ILE A 705 -8.71 16.06 21.32
C ILE A 705 -9.14 16.08 22.79
N ASP A 706 -10.38 15.66 23.07
CA ASP A 706 -10.90 15.56 24.44
C ASP A 706 -10.77 14.15 25.01
N TYR A 707 -10.92 13.12 24.17
CA TYR A 707 -10.88 11.71 24.59
C TYR A 707 -10.19 10.85 23.54
N ILE A 708 -9.37 9.89 23.98
CA ILE A 708 -8.72 8.91 23.11
C ILE A 708 -9.30 7.52 23.39
N ILE A 709 -9.67 6.81 22.33
CA ILE A 709 -10.15 5.43 22.39
C ILE A 709 -9.30 4.60 21.44
N LEU A 710 -8.94 3.40 21.86
CA LEU A 710 -8.33 2.40 20.98
C LEU A 710 -8.93 1.04 21.25
N ALA A 711 -8.76 0.14 20.29
CA ALA A 711 -9.11 -1.26 20.47
C ALA A 711 -8.09 -2.15 19.82
N ASN A 712 -7.03 -2.44 20.56
CA ASN A 712 -5.97 -3.34 20.11
C ASN A 712 -5.57 -4.34 21.21
N SER A 713 -6.54 -5.11 21.71
CA SER A 713 -6.26 -6.21 22.64
C SER A 713 -7.43 -7.19 22.79
N TYR A 714 -7.25 -8.15 23.70
CA TYR A 714 -8.11 -9.32 23.85
C TYR A 714 -8.66 -9.44 25.28
N TRP A 715 -9.79 -10.13 25.40
CA TRP A 715 -10.28 -10.58 26.69
C TRP A 715 -9.32 -11.60 27.33
N LEU A 716 -9.41 -11.72 28.65
CA LEU A 716 -8.62 -12.67 29.42
C LEU A 716 -9.04 -14.14 29.15
N ASP A 717 -10.30 -14.34 28.76
CA ASP A 717 -10.85 -15.61 28.30
C ASP A 717 -11.88 -15.40 27.18
N ASP A 718 -12.56 -16.47 26.76
CA ASP A 718 -13.50 -16.45 25.63
C ASP A 718 -14.95 -16.11 26.02
N GLU A 719 -15.24 -15.72 27.27
CA GLU A 719 -16.62 -15.49 27.71
C GLU A 719 -16.83 -14.17 28.46
N VAL A 720 -15.82 -13.67 29.18
CA VAL A 720 -15.96 -12.51 30.06
C VAL A 720 -15.38 -11.25 29.41
N PRO A 721 -16.22 -10.25 29.09
CA PRO A 721 -15.73 -8.97 28.58
C PRO A 721 -14.77 -8.28 29.55
N CYS A 722 -13.73 -7.69 28.99
CA CYS A 722 -12.70 -6.98 29.74
C CYS A 722 -12.60 -5.52 29.30
N LEU A 723 -12.02 -4.67 30.15
CA LEU A 723 -11.57 -3.32 29.85
C LEU A 723 -10.10 -3.20 30.24
N THR A 724 -9.26 -2.83 29.29
CA THR A 724 -7.82 -2.70 29.54
C THR A 724 -7.51 -1.28 29.98
N TYR A 725 -6.88 -1.16 31.15
CA TYR A 725 -6.51 0.14 31.73
C TYR A 725 -5.01 0.31 31.95
N GLY A 726 -4.20 -0.68 31.58
CA GLY A 726 -2.75 -0.52 31.64
C GLY A 726 -2.00 -1.52 30.78
N LEU A 727 -0.89 -1.06 30.22
CA LEU A 727 0.02 -1.82 29.37
C LEU A 727 1.44 -1.65 29.90
N ARG A 728 2.27 -2.67 29.73
CA ARG A 728 3.69 -2.55 30.05
C ARG A 728 4.41 -1.81 28.94
N GLY A 729 5.46 -1.09 29.30
CA GLY A 729 6.44 -0.62 28.35
C GLY A 729 7.38 -1.74 27.94
N VAL A 730 8.14 -1.52 26.88
CA VAL A 730 9.19 -2.44 26.44
C VAL A 730 10.41 -1.65 26.02
N LEU A 731 11.58 -2.20 26.32
CA LEU A 731 12.86 -1.74 25.80
C LEU A 731 13.62 -2.96 25.30
N HIS A 732 13.94 -2.99 24.00
CA HIS A 732 14.86 -3.96 23.41
C HIS A 732 16.19 -3.28 23.14
N ALA A 733 17.27 -3.94 23.53
CA ALA A 733 18.61 -3.44 23.30
C ALA A 733 19.57 -4.58 22.92
N THR A 734 20.54 -4.26 22.09
CA THR A 734 21.66 -5.13 21.73
C THR A 734 22.94 -4.60 22.36
N VAL A 735 23.56 -5.42 23.20
CA VAL A 735 24.83 -5.12 23.89
C VAL A 735 25.94 -5.91 23.20
N LYS A 736 26.95 -5.23 22.67
CA LYS A 736 28.04 -5.80 21.88
C LYS A 736 29.39 -5.44 22.47
N VAL A 737 30.29 -6.42 22.58
CA VAL A 737 31.69 -6.24 22.96
C VAL A 737 32.56 -6.72 21.79
N ASN A 738 33.50 -5.86 21.35
CA ASN A 738 34.39 -6.14 20.23
C ASN A 738 35.86 -6.05 20.68
N SER A 739 36.68 -6.96 20.20
CA SER A 739 38.13 -6.92 20.31
C SER A 739 38.76 -6.33 19.05
N LYS A 740 40.02 -5.89 19.17
CA LYS A 740 40.87 -5.53 18.03
C LYS A 740 41.54 -6.75 17.40
N HIS A 741 41.57 -7.88 18.12
CA HIS A 741 42.16 -9.12 17.66
C HIS A 741 41.13 -9.94 16.86
N PRO A 742 41.56 -10.71 15.85
CA PRO A 742 40.67 -11.64 15.13
C PRO A 742 40.29 -12.83 16.02
N ASP A 743 39.40 -13.70 15.54
CA ASP A 743 39.10 -14.97 16.21
C ASP A 743 40.39 -15.81 16.30
N VAL A 744 40.73 -16.30 17.49
CA VAL A 744 41.95 -17.08 17.72
C VAL A 744 41.64 -18.42 18.39
N HIS A 745 42.54 -19.40 18.25
CA HIS A 745 42.32 -20.74 18.81
C HIS A 745 42.54 -20.73 20.32
N SER A 746 41.51 -21.04 21.11
CA SER A 746 41.55 -20.83 22.57
C SER A 746 42.60 -21.68 23.30
N GLY A 747 42.99 -22.84 22.74
CA GLY A 747 44.04 -23.67 23.32
C GLY A 747 45.48 -23.28 22.93
N VAL A 748 45.67 -22.54 21.84
CA VAL A 748 47.01 -22.19 21.31
C VAL A 748 47.35 -20.74 21.66
N ASP A 749 46.38 -19.85 21.40
CA ASP A 749 46.53 -18.41 21.55
C ASP A 749 45.79 -17.86 22.78
N GLY A 750 44.84 -18.62 23.34
CA GLY A 750 44.16 -18.26 24.57
C GLY A 750 45.14 -18.18 25.73
N SER A 751 45.18 -17.03 26.39
CA SER A 751 46.06 -16.79 27.54
C SER A 751 45.42 -15.79 28.50
N PHE A 752 45.85 -15.79 29.76
CA PHE A 752 45.36 -14.84 30.77
C PHE A 752 45.66 -13.37 30.44
N MET A 753 46.51 -13.10 29.44
CA MET A 753 46.86 -11.75 28.99
C MET A 753 45.90 -11.22 27.90
N MET A 754 45.00 -12.06 27.39
CA MET A 754 44.04 -11.70 26.35
C MET A 754 42.68 -11.39 26.99
N ASP A 755 42.10 -10.25 26.60
CA ASP A 755 40.75 -9.90 27.01
C ASP A 755 39.72 -10.57 26.09
N GLU A 756 38.84 -11.40 26.65
CA GLU A 756 37.88 -12.17 25.87
C GLU A 756 36.50 -11.47 25.80
N PRO A 757 36.04 -11.03 24.61
CA PRO A 757 34.76 -10.33 24.46
C PRO A 757 33.54 -11.07 25.02
N LEU A 758 33.49 -12.41 24.88
CA LEU A 758 32.39 -13.21 25.41
C LEU A 758 32.38 -13.21 26.94
N PHE A 759 33.56 -13.29 27.57
CA PHE A 759 33.68 -13.20 29.01
C PHE A 759 33.25 -11.81 29.51
N ASP A 760 33.78 -10.75 28.90
CA ASP A 760 33.45 -9.36 29.28
C ASP A 760 31.95 -9.09 29.18
N LEU A 761 31.32 -9.49 28.07
CA LEU A 761 29.88 -9.37 27.86
C LEU A 761 29.10 -10.15 28.93
N THR A 762 29.49 -11.39 29.20
CA THR A 762 28.81 -12.23 30.19
C THR A 762 28.97 -11.65 31.59
N ALA A 763 30.15 -11.11 31.93
CA ALA A 763 30.45 -10.53 33.23
C ALA A 763 29.63 -9.26 33.51
N ILE A 764 29.43 -8.38 32.52
CA ILE A 764 28.59 -7.19 32.69
C ILE A 764 27.10 -7.54 32.72
N LEU A 765 26.63 -8.48 31.89
CA LEU A 765 25.23 -8.88 31.86
C LEU A 765 24.82 -9.65 33.12
N ALA A 766 25.73 -10.46 33.69
CA ALA A 766 25.52 -11.14 34.95
C ALA A 766 25.24 -10.17 36.11
N LYS A 767 25.76 -8.93 36.04
CA LYS A 767 25.51 -7.90 37.06
C LYS A 767 24.13 -7.27 36.95
N LEU A 768 23.42 -7.40 35.82
CA LEU A 768 22.08 -6.80 35.65
C LEU A 768 21.02 -7.46 36.54
N LYS A 769 21.18 -8.73 36.90
CA LYS A 769 20.21 -9.49 37.72
C LYS A 769 20.86 -9.98 39.01
N GLY A 770 20.20 -9.71 40.12
CA GLY A 770 20.59 -10.18 41.45
C GLY A 770 19.73 -11.35 41.92
N LEU A 771 19.69 -11.55 43.25
CA LEU A 771 18.86 -12.58 43.89
C LEU A 771 17.39 -12.46 43.45
N HIS A 772 16.75 -13.62 43.26
CA HIS A 772 15.36 -13.72 42.80
C HIS A 772 15.07 -12.97 41.49
N ASN A 773 16.05 -12.85 40.60
CA ASN A 773 15.94 -12.16 39.31
C ASN A 773 15.68 -10.64 39.40
N ARG A 774 15.93 -10.00 40.55
CA ARG A 774 15.72 -8.55 40.72
C ARG A 774 16.76 -7.74 39.94
N ILE A 775 16.32 -6.73 39.20
CA ILE A 775 17.17 -5.87 38.38
C ILE A 775 18.07 -5.02 39.30
N GLN A 776 19.37 -4.93 39.00
CA GLN A 776 20.36 -4.27 39.87
C GLN A 776 20.77 -2.86 39.40
N ILE A 777 20.06 -2.30 38.43
CA ILE A 777 20.26 -0.91 38.01
C ILE A 777 19.89 0.00 39.20
N PRO A 778 20.79 0.91 39.65
CA PRO A 778 20.52 1.80 40.77
C PRO A 778 19.28 2.67 40.53
N GLY A 779 18.43 2.81 41.55
CA GLY A 779 17.19 3.59 41.48
C GLY A 779 16.07 3.00 40.62
N PHE A 780 16.25 1.81 40.04
CA PHE A 780 15.32 1.24 39.05
C PHE A 780 13.90 1.02 39.58
N TYR A 781 13.74 0.74 40.88
CA TYR A 781 12.43 0.46 41.50
C TYR A 781 11.83 1.67 42.24
N ASP A 782 12.53 2.80 42.32
CA ASP A 782 12.18 3.90 43.23
C ASP A 782 10.87 4.60 42.83
N GLU A 783 10.61 4.73 41.53
CA GLU A 783 9.44 5.40 40.97
C GLU A 783 8.23 4.48 40.74
N ILE A 784 8.33 3.19 41.10
CA ILE A 784 7.24 2.23 40.87
C ILE A 784 6.11 2.47 41.87
N LEU A 785 4.90 2.67 41.34
CA LEU A 785 3.72 2.94 42.15
C LEU A 785 3.42 1.80 43.15
N PRO A 786 3.06 2.12 44.41
CA PRO A 786 2.64 1.12 45.38
C PRO A 786 1.27 0.53 44.99
N LEU A 787 1.00 -0.69 45.44
CA LEU A 787 -0.31 -1.33 45.24
C LEU A 787 -1.37 -0.60 46.06
N THR A 788 -2.41 -0.11 45.39
CA THR A 788 -3.55 0.52 46.07
C THR A 788 -4.63 -0.52 46.43
N PRO A 789 -5.46 -0.29 47.47
CA PRO A 789 -6.56 -1.20 47.80
C PRO A 789 -7.58 -1.38 46.66
N ALA A 790 -7.81 -0.34 45.86
CA ALA A 790 -8.69 -0.40 44.70
C ALA A 790 -8.11 -1.27 43.57
N GLU A 791 -6.80 -1.14 43.30
CA GLU A 791 -6.11 -2.01 42.33
C GLU A 791 -6.09 -3.47 42.83
N GLU A 792 -5.85 -3.69 44.13
CA GLU A 792 -5.86 -5.01 44.73
C GLU A 792 -7.23 -5.71 44.59
N ALA A 793 -8.32 -4.98 44.84
CA ALA A 793 -9.68 -5.50 44.69
C ALA A 793 -10.00 -5.93 43.25
N ARG A 794 -9.45 -5.24 42.24
CA ARG A 794 -9.61 -5.66 40.83
C ARG A 794 -8.89 -6.98 40.56
N TYR A 795 -7.70 -7.19 41.12
CA TYR A 795 -7.01 -8.48 41.02
C TYR A 795 -7.78 -9.61 41.70
N ASP A 796 -8.42 -9.34 42.83
CA ASP A 796 -9.29 -10.32 43.50
C ASP A 796 -10.51 -10.70 42.63
N ASP A 797 -11.11 -9.73 41.94
CA ASP A 797 -12.22 -9.95 41.01
C ASP A 797 -11.79 -10.80 39.80
N ILE A 798 -10.61 -10.54 39.24
CA ILE A 798 -10.02 -11.33 38.15
C ILE A 798 -9.75 -12.77 38.62
N VAL A 799 -9.04 -12.95 39.73
CA VAL A 799 -8.64 -14.27 40.24
C VAL A 799 -9.85 -15.10 40.61
N SER A 800 -10.85 -14.51 41.25
CA SER A 800 -12.09 -15.21 41.57
C SER A 800 -12.86 -15.65 40.32
N THR A 801 -12.78 -14.88 39.22
CA THR A 801 -13.40 -15.24 37.94
C THR A 801 -12.65 -16.37 37.25
N LEU A 802 -11.32 -16.28 37.19
CA LEU A 802 -10.47 -17.31 36.58
C LEU A 802 -10.58 -18.65 37.31
N LEU A 803 -10.48 -18.66 38.65
CA LEU A 803 -10.55 -19.88 39.44
C LEU A 803 -11.92 -20.53 39.43
N ARG A 804 -13.00 -19.74 39.41
CA ARG A 804 -14.36 -20.28 39.31
C ARG A 804 -14.54 -21.06 38.00
N ARG A 805 -13.88 -20.63 36.93
CA ARG A 805 -14.02 -21.20 35.59
C ARG A 805 -13.00 -22.31 35.32
N ASN A 806 -11.80 -22.20 35.88
CA ASN A 806 -10.77 -23.21 35.80
C ASN A 806 -10.11 -23.42 37.19
N PRO A 807 -10.69 -24.29 38.03
CA PRO A 807 -10.16 -24.57 39.37
C PRO A 807 -8.76 -25.17 39.37
N GLU A 808 -8.28 -25.69 38.24
CA GLU A 808 -6.96 -26.32 38.10
C GLU A 808 -5.81 -25.30 38.01
N LEU A 809 -6.10 -24.00 37.95
CA LEU A 809 -5.09 -22.93 37.90
C LEU A 809 -4.31 -22.75 39.23
N GLY A 810 -4.67 -23.49 40.28
CA GLY A 810 -3.96 -23.53 41.56
C GLY A 810 -4.50 -22.54 42.60
N PRO A 811 -3.77 -22.33 43.71
CA PRO A 811 -4.22 -21.47 44.81
C PRO A 811 -4.40 -20.00 44.39
N ALA A 812 -5.45 -19.35 44.90
CA ALA A 812 -5.78 -17.94 44.60
C ALA A 812 -4.65 -16.96 44.87
N THR A 813 -3.92 -17.17 45.97
CA THR A 813 -2.78 -16.31 46.36
C THR A 813 -1.64 -16.40 45.35
N THR A 814 -1.27 -17.61 44.93
CA THR A 814 -0.22 -17.86 43.94
C THR A 814 -0.61 -17.30 42.57
N LEU A 815 -1.88 -17.47 42.17
CA LEU A 815 -2.38 -16.93 40.91
C LEU A 815 -2.39 -15.39 40.91
N LYS A 816 -2.86 -14.77 42.00
CA LYS A 816 -2.83 -13.31 42.18
C LYS A 816 -1.41 -12.76 42.06
N GLN A 817 -0.46 -13.36 42.79
CA GLN A 817 0.96 -12.99 42.72
C GLN A 817 1.54 -13.15 41.31
N SER A 818 1.20 -14.23 40.61
CA SER A 818 1.63 -14.46 39.23
C SER A 818 1.10 -13.40 38.27
N ILE A 819 -0.19 -13.07 38.35
CA ILE A 819 -0.80 -12.03 37.50
C ILE A 819 -0.19 -10.66 37.80
N MET A 820 -0.01 -10.31 39.08
CA MET A 820 0.67 -9.08 39.47
C MET A 820 2.11 -9.04 38.92
N ALA A 821 2.88 -10.12 39.07
CA ALA A 821 4.24 -10.20 38.53
C ALA A 821 4.30 -9.97 37.01
N ARG A 822 3.27 -10.38 36.27
CA ARG A 822 3.21 -10.16 34.81
C ARG A 822 2.73 -8.76 34.42
N TRP A 823 1.91 -8.10 35.23
CA TRP A 823 1.23 -6.87 34.80
C TRP A 823 1.78 -5.61 35.46
N ARG A 824 2.26 -5.70 36.69
CA ARG A 824 2.71 -4.54 37.49
C ARG A 824 4.17 -4.59 37.94
N GLU A 825 4.86 -5.71 37.75
CA GLU A 825 6.29 -5.81 38.06
C GLU A 825 7.14 -5.72 36.78
N PRO A 826 8.25 -4.98 36.81
CA PRO A 826 9.19 -4.96 35.69
C PRO A 826 10.00 -6.26 35.63
N ASN A 827 10.49 -6.59 34.44
CA ASN A 827 11.31 -7.79 34.22
C ASN A 827 12.42 -7.51 33.21
N LEU A 828 13.56 -8.19 33.38
CA LEU A 828 14.68 -8.18 32.42
C LEU A 828 14.99 -9.60 31.97
N THR A 829 15.09 -9.77 30.66
CA THR A 829 15.41 -11.04 30.00
C THR A 829 16.62 -10.88 29.08
N VAL A 830 17.58 -11.79 29.19
CA VAL A 830 18.64 -11.97 28.20
C VAL A 830 18.19 -13.07 27.24
N HIS A 831 18.02 -12.76 25.97
CA HIS A 831 17.40 -13.67 25.00
C HIS A 831 18.37 -14.66 24.38
N ARG A 832 19.53 -14.15 23.94
CA ARG A 832 20.54 -14.95 23.24
C ARG A 832 21.91 -14.28 23.32
N TYR A 833 22.94 -15.09 23.20
CA TYR A 833 24.30 -14.68 22.93
C TYR A 833 24.66 -15.06 21.50
N LYS A 834 25.43 -14.21 20.82
CA LYS A 834 26.02 -14.46 19.50
C LYS A 834 27.49 -14.13 19.56
N VAL A 835 28.32 -14.98 18.96
CA VAL A 835 29.77 -14.80 18.90
C VAL A 835 30.26 -14.95 17.46
N SER A 836 31.45 -14.42 17.17
CA SER A 836 32.15 -14.64 15.90
C SER A 836 32.85 -16.00 15.87
N GLY A 837 33.07 -16.51 14.67
CA GLY A 837 33.78 -17.75 14.39
C GLY A 837 32.88 -18.99 14.31
N PRO A 838 33.40 -20.12 13.79
CA PRO A 838 32.68 -21.39 13.73
C PRO A 838 32.51 -22.02 15.12
N ASP A 839 31.55 -22.93 15.29
CA ASP A 839 31.39 -23.65 16.55
C ASP A 839 32.68 -24.45 16.90
N GLY A 840 33.35 -24.13 18.00
CA GLY A 840 34.62 -24.77 18.39
C GLY A 840 35.41 -24.08 19.51
N SER A 841 36.63 -24.55 19.75
CA SER A 841 37.56 -24.01 20.75
C SER A 841 38.22 -22.71 20.28
N LEU A 842 37.49 -21.60 20.35
CA LEU A 842 37.96 -20.28 19.93
C LEU A 842 37.74 -19.20 21.00
N VAL A 843 38.59 -18.17 20.97
CA VAL A 843 38.33 -16.89 21.61
C VAL A 843 37.75 -15.97 20.55
N SER A 844 36.49 -15.59 20.71
CA SER A 844 35.75 -14.79 19.72
C SER A 844 36.19 -13.35 19.77
N SER A 845 36.52 -12.77 18.62
CA SER A 845 36.79 -11.34 18.45
C SER A 845 35.56 -10.46 18.72
N HIS A 846 34.35 -11.00 18.58
CA HIS A 846 33.10 -10.26 18.78
C HIS A 846 32.10 -11.11 19.57
N ALA A 847 31.43 -10.49 20.54
CA ALA A 847 30.31 -11.07 21.26
C ALA A 847 29.16 -10.06 21.35
N SER A 848 27.93 -10.52 21.20
CA SER A 848 26.73 -9.69 21.35
C SER A 848 25.60 -10.44 22.05
N ALA A 849 24.76 -9.71 22.78
CA ALA A 849 23.57 -10.25 23.40
C ALA A 849 22.37 -9.35 23.13
N ALA A 850 21.22 -9.97 22.85
CA ALA A 850 19.94 -9.27 22.78
C ALA A 850 19.27 -9.34 24.15
N ILE A 851 18.91 -8.19 24.71
CA ILE A 851 18.22 -8.07 26.00
C ILE A 851 16.89 -7.34 25.83
N SER A 852 15.94 -7.62 26.73
CA SER A 852 14.72 -6.82 26.85
C SER A 852 14.38 -6.50 28.29
N LEU A 853 13.77 -5.34 28.48
CA LEU A 853 13.18 -4.90 29.73
C LEU A 853 11.69 -4.66 29.51
N ARG A 854 10.85 -5.20 30.40
CA ARG A 854 9.45 -4.82 30.53
C ARG A 854 9.34 -3.74 31.59
N LEU A 855 8.80 -2.60 31.21
CA LEU A 855 8.68 -1.41 32.05
C LEU A 855 7.26 -1.29 32.58
N VAL A 856 7.11 -0.65 33.73
CA VAL A 856 5.82 -0.42 34.37
C VAL A 856 5.57 1.09 34.51
N PRO A 857 4.32 1.53 34.77
CA PRO A 857 4.00 2.95 34.87
C PRO A 857 4.95 3.70 35.83
N ASN A 858 5.25 4.95 35.49
CA ASN A 858 6.27 5.83 36.09
C ASN A 858 7.74 5.45 35.82
N GLN A 859 8.01 4.42 35.01
CA GLN A 859 9.34 4.21 34.43
C GLN A 859 9.37 4.75 33.00
N GLU A 860 9.81 6.00 32.84
CA GLU A 860 9.97 6.62 31.52
C GLU A 860 11.11 5.96 30.74
N VAL A 861 10.86 5.55 29.49
CA VAL A 861 11.79 4.67 28.75
C VAL A 861 13.15 5.32 28.53
N ASP A 862 13.18 6.62 28.27
CA ASP A 862 14.42 7.38 28.04
C ASP A 862 15.32 7.42 29.28
N ASP A 863 14.73 7.48 30.48
CA ASP A 863 15.49 7.49 31.74
C ASP A 863 16.00 6.09 32.10
N VAL A 864 15.25 5.06 31.76
CA VAL A 864 15.72 3.67 31.87
C VAL A 864 16.87 3.41 30.90
N ILE A 865 16.82 3.93 29.67
CA ILE A 865 17.92 3.82 28.68
C ILE A 865 19.19 4.47 29.22
N LYS A 866 19.09 5.69 29.76
CA LYS A 866 20.24 6.39 30.38
C LYS A 866 20.82 5.57 31.54
N SER A 867 19.96 5.05 32.41
CA SER A 867 20.37 4.29 33.59
C SER A 867 21.00 2.94 33.24
N LEU A 868 20.43 2.21 32.27
CA LEU A 868 20.97 0.96 31.74
C LEU A 868 22.32 1.18 31.06
N THR A 869 22.42 2.19 30.21
CA THR A 869 23.65 2.53 29.47
C THR A 869 24.77 2.86 30.44
N LYS A 870 24.50 3.74 31.41
CA LYS A 870 25.46 4.11 32.45
C LYS A 870 25.88 2.89 33.28
N PHE A 871 24.93 2.06 33.72
CA PHE A 871 25.23 0.86 34.50
C PHE A 871 26.17 -0.09 33.76
N LEU A 872 25.90 -0.36 32.49
CA LEU A 872 26.73 -1.25 31.67
C LEU A 872 28.11 -0.66 31.40
N GLN A 873 28.20 0.64 31.13
CA GLN A 873 29.48 1.35 30.97
C GLN A 873 30.32 1.32 32.24
N ASP A 874 29.71 1.61 33.40
CA ASP A 874 30.39 1.56 34.70
C ASP A 874 30.82 0.13 35.07
N ALA A 875 30.01 -0.87 34.71
CA ALA A 875 30.34 -2.28 34.94
C ALA A 875 31.48 -2.76 34.04
N PHE A 876 31.51 -2.31 32.78
CA PHE A 876 32.54 -2.62 31.79
C PHE A 876 33.88 -1.93 32.11
N ALA A 877 33.84 -0.66 32.51
CA ALA A 877 35.05 0.07 32.93
C ALA A 877 35.79 -0.59 34.10
N LYS A 878 35.06 -1.30 34.99
CA LYS A 878 35.64 -2.04 36.11
C LYS A 878 36.34 -3.35 35.71
N LEU A 879 36.12 -3.84 34.49
CA LEU A 879 36.81 -5.03 33.99
C LEU A 879 38.24 -4.72 33.57
N ASP A 880 38.58 -3.44 33.33
CA ASP A 880 39.91 -3.01 32.88
C ASP A 880 40.39 -3.74 31.60
N THR A 881 39.46 -3.92 30.67
CA THR A 881 39.66 -4.62 29.38
C THR A 881 39.99 -3.63 28.25
N HIS A 882 40.76 -4.09 27.25
CA HIS A 882 41.05 -3.34 26.03
C HIS A 882 39.96 -3.46 24.95
N ASN A 883 38.92 -4.27 25.19
CA ASN A 883 37.78 -4.42 24.31
C ASN A 883 36.89 -3.15 24.31
N ASN A 884 36.00 -3.05 23.31
CA ASN A 884 35.08 -1.91 23.17
C ASN A 884 33.62 -2.36 23.34
N LEU A 885 32.86 -1.63 24.17
CA LEU A 885 31.43 -1.84 24.42
C LEU A 885 30.58 -0.93 23.52
N THR A 886 29.58 -1.49 22.87
CA THR A 886 28.54 -0.76 22.11
C THR A 886 27.16 -1.21 22.57
N ILE A 887 26.26 -0.27 22.81
CA ILE A 887 24.88 -0.53 23.22
C ILE A 887 23.97 0.13 22.18
N THR A 888 23.11 -0.67 21.56
CA THR A 888 22.14 -0.22 20.54
C THR A 888 20.73 -0.41 21.07
N ILE A 889 19.85 0.58 20.91
CA ILE A 889 18.44 0.46 21.25
C ILE A 889 17.67 0.04 20.00
N ASP A 890 17.06 -1.13 20.05
CA ASP A 890 16.42 -1.76 18.88
C ASP A 890 14.93 -1.40 18.79
N ASN A 891 14.23 -1.31 19.93
CA ASN A 891 12.82 -0.94 20.02
C ASN A 891 12.49 -0.38 21.42
N GLN A 892 11.56 0.57 21.50
CA GLN A 892 11.15 1.18 22.77
C GLN A 892 9.67 1.61 22.80
N ALA A 893 9.02 1.39 23.93
CA ALA A 893 7.67 1.85 24.23
C ALA A 893 7.52 2.19 25.72
N ASP A 894 6.86 3.32 26.01
CA ASP A 894 6.50 3.69 27.38
C ASP A 894 5.42 2.75 27.92
N ALA A 895 5.40 2.57 29.25
CA ALA A 895 4.25 1.97 29.93
C ALA A 895 3.04 2.91 29.91
N TRP A 896 1.84 2.35 29.90
CA TRP A 896 0.60 3.11 29.97
C TRP A 896 -0.26 2.68 31.16
N LEU A 897 -0.89 3.66 31.80
CA LEU A 897 -1.84 3.45 32.88
C LEU A 897 -2.94 4.51 32.76
N GLY A 898 -4.12 4.08 32.32
CA GLY A 898 -5.32 4.90 32.30
C GLY A 898 -5.99 4.95 33.67
N ASP A 899 -6.80 5.99 33.89
CA ASP A 899 -7.64 6.13 35.08
C ASP A 899 -8.98 5.40 34.88
N PRO A 900 -9.22 4.25 35.54
CA PRO A 900 -10.44 3.46 35.31
C PRO A 900 -11.69 4.10 35.89
N GLU A 901 -11.54 5.13 36.71
CA GLU A 901 -12.64 5.89 37.27
C GLU A 901 -13.08 7.04 36.35
N ASN A 902 -12.39 7.26 35.24
CA ASN A 902 -12.73 8.32 34.30
C ASN A 902 -14.05 8.04 33.55
N GLU A 903 -14.55 9.09 32.90
CA GLU A 903 -15.83 9.06 32.20
C GLU A 903 -15.86 8.13 30.98
N ILE A 904 -14.72 7.94 30.31
CA ILE A 904 -14.60 7.05 29.15
C ILE A 904 -14.81 5.60 29.61
N PHE A 905 -14.11 5.16 30.66
CA PHE A 905 -14.23 3.81 31.21
C PHE A 905 -15.64 3.52 31.73
N ARG A 906 -16.26 4.47 32.43
CA ARG A 906 -17.66 4.32 32.88
C ARG A 906 -18.63 4.16 31.72
N THR A 907 -18.45 4.95 30.66
CA THR A 907 -19.31 4.89 29.47
C THR A 907 -19.09 3.60 28.68
N LEU A 908 -17.85 3.12 28.59
CA LEU A 908 -17.52 1.81 28.03
C LEU A 908 -18.11 0.66 28.85
N GLU A 909 -18.02 0.72 30.17
CA GLU A 909 -18.63 -0.26 31.08
C GLU A 909 -20.15 -0.34 30.86
N GLU A 910 -20.83 0.79 30.86
CA GLU A 910 -22.27 0.88 30.58
C GLU A 910 -22.63 0.35 29.18
N ALA A 911 -21.77 0.58 28.18
CA ALA A 911 -21.99 0.08 26.82
C ALA A 911 -21.80 -1.44 26.72
N ILE A 912 -20.75 -1.98 27.34
CA ILE A 912 -20.50 -3.43 27.41
C ILE A 912 -21.66 -4.13 28.13
N MET A 913 -22.10 -3.60 29.27
CA MET A 913 -23.18 -4.19 30.07
C MET A 913 -24.52 -4.20 29.35
N GLU A 914 -24.79 -3.22 28.47
CA GLU A 914 -26.01 -3.22 27.66
C GLU A 914 -25.93 -4.24 26.52
N VAL A 915 -24.79 -4.30 25.83
CA VAL A 915 -24.63 -5.15 24.63
C VAL A 915 -24.48 -6.63 24.99
N TRP A 916 -23.67 -6.94 26.00
CA TRP A 916 -23.44 -8.31 26.45
C TRP A 916 -24.41 -8.77 27.54
N GLY A 917 -25.18 -7.84 28.10
CA GLY A 917 -26.00 -8.06 29.28
C GLY A 917 -25.17 -8.15 30.56
N PRO A 918 -25.84 -8.20 31.72
CA PRO A 918 -25.16 -8.48 32.97
C PRO A 918 -24.57 -9.90 32.92
N ILE A 919 -23.30 -10.05 33.29
CA ILE A 919 -22.66 -11.37 33.33
C ILE A 919 -23.41 -12.22 34.38
N THR A 920 -24.18 -13.21 33.93
CA THR A 920 -24.97 -14.12 34.76
C THR A 920 -24.36 -15.53 34.75
N ASP A 921 -24.55 -16.28 35.83
CA ASP A 921 -23.93 -17.60 36.08
C ASP A 921 -24.37 -18.74 35.11
N HIS A 922 -25.07 -18.45 34.02
CA HIS A 922 -25.72 -19.45 33.15
C HIS A 922 -25.40 -19.35 31.65
N THR A 923 -24.31 -18.70 31.23
CA THR A 923 -23.82 -18.86 29.85
C THR A 923 -23.34 -20.31 29.64
N ARG A 924 -24.25 -21.12 29.10
CA ARG A 924 -24.06 -22.53 28.75
C ARG A 924 -22.81 -22.69 27.88
N ARG A 925 -22.02 -23.74 28.14
CA ARG A 925 -21.08 -24.31 27.17
C ARG A 925 -21.79 -24.44 25.82
N SER A 926 -21.43 -23.62 24.84
CA SER A 926 -21.73 -23.94 23.44
C SER A 926 -20.79 -25.09 23.05
N SER A 927 -21.28 -26.31 23.22
CA SER A 927 -20.59 -27.50 22.72
C SER A 927 -20.69 -27.54 21.20
N VAL A 928 -19.83 -26.80 20.50
CA VAL A 928 -19.49 -27.14 19.12
C VAL A 928 -18.35 -28.15 19.20
N GLN A 929 -18.70 -29.43 19.12
CA GLN A 929 -17.72 -30.49 18.89
C GLN A 929 -16.99 -30.17 17.58
N GLY A 930 -15.67 -30.07 17.65
CA GLY A 930 -14.84 -30.02 16.45
C GLY A 930 -15.13 -31.21 15.53
N PRO A 931 -14.86 -31.11 14.23
CA PRO A 931 -15.19 -32.15 13.28
C PRO A 931 -14.54 -33.47 13.70
N LYS A 932 -15.37 -34.49 13.92
CA LYS A 932 -14.92 -35.88 14.05
C LYS A 932 -14.29 -36.27 12.72
N TYR A 933 -12.99 -36.57 12.75
CA TYR A 933 -12.33 -37.27 11.67
C TYR A 933 -13.07 -38.59 11.40
N VAL A 934 -13.57 -38.74 10.17
CA VAL A 934 -14.05 -40.03 9.67
C VAL A 934 -12.82 -40.77 9.17
N GLU A 935 -12.28 -41.67 10.01
CA GLU A 935 -11.29 -42.65 9.56
C GLU A 935 -11.97 -43.62 8.59
N LYS A 936 -11.43 -43.70 7.37
CA LYS A 936 -11.76 -44.77 6.43
C LYS A 936 -11.14 -46.07 6.93
N GLU A 937 -11.96 -47.10 7.08
CA GLU A 937 -11.56 -48.47 7.36
C GLU A 937 -10.45 -48.95 6.41
N LYS A 938 -9.34 -49.43 6.98
CA LYS A 938 -8.46 -50.42 6.36
C LYS A 938 -7.93 -51.42 7.40
N GLU A 939 -7.85 -52.64 6.93
CA GLU A 939 -7.67 -53.93 7.61
C GLU A 939 -6.51 -54.08 8.62
N SER A 940 -6.84 -54.72 9.75
CA SER A 940 -6.09 -55.64 10.63
C SER A 940 -4.56 -55.68 10.65
N SER A 941 -3.96 -55.38 11.80
CA SER A 941 -2.89 -56.17 12.50
C SER A 941 -2.45 -55.48 13.83
N PRO A 942 -1.88 -56.21 14.82
CA PRO A 942 -2.03 -55.84 16.24
C PRO A 942 -0.92 -54.97 16.85
N ALA A 943 -1.38 -54.20 17.84
CA ALA A 943 -0.78 -53.36 18.88
C ALA A 943 0.74 -53.43 19.20
N SER A 944 1.32 -52.25 19.45
CA SER A 944 2.40 -52.00 20.42
C SER A 944 2.23 -50.59 21.02
N PRO A 945 2.53 -50.37 22.32
CA PRO A 945 2.07 -49.21 23.07
C PRO A 945 3.09 -48.06 23.01
N VAL A 946 2.61 -46.83 22.75
CA VAL A 946 3.43 -45.62 22.95
C VAL A 946 2.78 -44.70 23.97
N SER A 947 3.63 -44.36 24.94
CA SER A 947 3.52 -43.52 26.12
C SER A 947 2.70 -42.24 25.96
N ALA A 948 1.80 -42.04 26.92
CA ALA A 948 1.25 -40.73 27.25
C ALA A 948 2.35 -39.80 27.81
N SER A 949 2.34 -38.55 27.38
CA SER A 949 2.96 -37.43 28.10
C SER A 949 2.21 -36.11 27.81
N PRO A 950 2.29 -35.14 28.73
CA PRO A 950 1.11 -34.43 29.20
C PRO A 950 1.11 -32.91 28.95
N SER A 951 -0.05 -32.33 29.20
CA SER A 951 -0.31 -30.94 29.63
C SER A 951 -0.34 -29.83 28.57
N LEU A 952 -1.57 -29.50 28.16
CA LEU A 952 -1.97 -28.16 27.74
C LEU A 952 -1.85 -27.21 28.95
N LYS A 953 -0.94 -26.23 28.89
CA LYS A 953 -0.95 -25.07 29.79
C LYS A 953 -1.55 -23.87 29.04
N PRO A 954 -2.39 -23.05 29.69
CA PRO A 954 -2.93 -21.84 29.09
C PRO A 954 -1.83 -20.77 29.04
N THR A 955 -1.47 -20.34 27.83
CA THR A 955 -0.58 -19.19 27.61
C THR A 955 -1.43 -18.07 27.03
N PRO A 956 -1.52 -16.87 27.64
CA PRO A 956 -2.16 -15.73 27.01
C PRO A 956 -1.36 -15.31 25.77
N ALA A 957 -2.02 -15.20 24.62
CA ALA A 957 -1.45 -14.58 23.43
C ALA A 957 -0.93 -13.18 23.82
N THR A 958 0.38 -12.98 23.68
CA THR A 958 1.03 -11.69 23.97
C THR A 958 1.69 -11.22 22.69
N THR A 959 1.34 -10.00 22.28
CA THR A 959 2.01 -9.26 21.21
C THR A 959 3.47 -9.01 21.62
N THR A 960 4.39 -9.67 20.91
CA THR A 960 5.79 -9.28 20.66
C THR A 960 6.53 -10.51 20.12
N SER A 961 6.66 -10.62 18.80
CA SER A 961 7.63 -11.51 18.15
C SER A 961 8.22 -10.82 16.93
N LEU A 962 9.17 -9.90 17.16
CA LEU A 962 10.01 -9.33 16.10
C LEU A 962 11.47 -9.71 16.35
N THR A 963 11.88 -10.85 15.79
CA THR A 963 13.26 -11.05 15.34
C THR A 963 13.22 -11.83 14.03
N GLY A 964 13.38 -11.13 12.91
CA GLY A 964 13.79 -11.75 11.65
C GLY A 964 15.25 -12.20 11.74
N GLY A 965 15.55 -13.37 11.17
CA GLY A 965 16.92 -13.88 11.05
C GLY A 965 16.99 -15.31 10.54
N SER A 966 17.10 -15.44 9.22
CA SER A 966 17.80 -16.47 8.41
C SER A 966 17.65 -17.96 8.74
N ASP A 967 17.10 -18.69 7.76
CA ASP A 967 17.25 -20.14 7.56
C ASP A 967 18.72 -20.56 7.54
N HIS A 968 19.07 -21.60 8.32
CA HIS A 968 20.09 -22.58 7.93
C HIS A 968 19.82 -23.91 8.64
N THR A 969 19.44 -24.91 7.85
CA THR A 969 19.50 -26.34 8.18
C THR A 969 20.92 -26.76 8.53
N SER A 970 21.11 -27.48 9.62
CA SER A 970 22.27 -28.36 9.81
C SER A 970 21.89 -29.55 10.70
N LEU A 971 21.93 -30.73 10.08
CA LEU A 971 21.88 -32.04 10.70
C LEU A 971 23.10 -32.24 11.61
N ALA A 972 22.88 -32.71 12.83
CA ALA A 972 23.88 -33.50 13.56
C ALA A 972 23.16 -34.51 14.46
N ALA A 973 23.23 -35.77 14.05
CA ALA A 973 22.89 -36.93 14.87
C ALA A 973 24.12 -37.36 15.66
N ALA A 974 23.97 -37.67 16.96
CA ALA A 974 24.69 -38.75 17.62
C ALA A 974 24.22 -38.99 19.08
N PRO A 975 24.38 -40.22 19.61
CA PRO A 975 23.59 -40.79 20.69
C PRO A 975 24.34 -40.84 22.03
N VAL A 976 23.63 -40.88 23.16
CA VAL A 976 24.19 -41.47 24.39
C VAL A 976 23.11 -42.21 25.20
N ASP A 977 23.46 -43.46 25.49
CA ASP A 977 22.83 -44.49 26.32
C ASP A 977 22.43 -44.02 27.73
N LEU A 978 21.28 -44.53 28.22
CA LEU A 978 20.83 -44.35 29.60
C LEU A 978 20.81 -45.72 30.30
N ALA A 979 21.76 -45.95 31.19
CA ALA A 979 21.76 -47.08 32.12
C ALA A 979 21.22 -46.64 33.50
N SER A 980 20.14 -47.31 33.89
CA SER A 980 19.75 -47.76 35.24
C SER A 980 20.07 -46.90 36.47
N LEU A 981 19.03 -46.61 37.27
CA LEU A 981 18.98 -46.98 38.69
C LEU A 981 17.52 -46.95 39.20
N THR A 982 17.13 -48.06 39.80
CA THR A 982 15.85 -48.41 40.41
C THR A 982 15.65 -47.76 41.78
N LEU A 983 14.40 -47.43 42.11
CA LEU A 983 13.94 -47.21 43.49
C LEU A 983 12.65 -48.00 43.71
N ASP A 984 12.70 -48.87 44.72
CA ASP A 984 11.59 -49.65 45.26
C ASP A 984 10.62 -48.78 46.08
N ALA A 985 9.32 -49.07 46.00
CA ALA A 985 8.37 -48.75 47.05
C ALA A 985 7.22 -49.76 47.06
N GLU A 986 7.03 -50.37 48.22
CA GLU A 986 6.10 -51.44 48.57
C GLU A 986 4.62 -50.99 48.61
N ASP A 987 3.77 -51.88 48.08
CA ASP A 987 2.53 -52.44 48.65
C ASP A 987 1.64 -51.63 49.62
N ILE A 988 0.33 -51.56 49.31
CA ILE A 988 -0.77 -52.22 50.08
C ILE A 988 -2.15 -51.92 49.43
N SER A 989 -2.68 -52.99 48.83
CA SER A 989 -4.04 -53.50 48.62
C SER A 989 -5.36 -52.75 48.97
N ASN A 990 -6.28 -52.83 47.98
CA ASN A 990 -7.66 -53.38 47.99
C ASN A 990 -8.84 -52.77 48.79
N SER A 991 -9.91 -52.43 48.06
CA SER A 991 -11.23 -53.13 47.97
C SER A 991 -12.36 -52.12 47.66
N ARG A 992 -13.01 -52.18 46.49
CA ARG A 992 -14.17 -52.99 46.06
C ARG A 992 -15.55 -52.62 46.67
N ASN A 993 -16.38 -52.08 45.77
CA ASN A 993 -17.73 -52.51 45.38
C ASN A 993 -19.01 -51.97 46.08
N GLU A 994 -19.94 -51.59 45.16
CA GLU A 994 -21.39 -51.86 45.14
C GLU A 994 -22.30 -51.02 46.05
N LYS A 995 -23.57 -50.70 45.72
CA LYS A 995 -24.40 -50.56 44.50
C LYS A 995 -25.82 -50.20 45.03
N GLU A 996 -26.61 -49.51 44.20
CA GLU A 996 -28.10 -49.49 44.16
C GLU A 996 -28.89 -48.84 45.32
N ASN A 997 -30.19 -48.55 45.20
CA ASN A 997 -31.03 -47.69 44.33
C ASN A 997 -32.44 -47.71 45.00
N GLU A 998 -33.33 -46.77 44.64
CA GLU A 998 -34.79 -46.73 44.93
C GLU A 998 -35.22 -46.36 46.38
N GLY A 999 -36.35 -45.68 46.66
CA GLY A 999 -37.54 -45.33 45.88
C GLY A 999 -38.53 -44.48 46.70
N TYR A 1000 -39.62 -44.10 46.02
CA TYR A 1000 -40.70 -43.16 46.34
C TYR A 1000 -41.54 -43.37 47.63
N GLY A 1001 -42.23 -42.30 48.06
CA GLY A 1001 -43.41 -42.37 48.96
C GLY A 1001 -44.05 -41.00 49.22
N ASP A 1002 -45.24 -40.80 48.66
CA ASP A 1002 -46.13 -39.62 48.68
C ASP A 1002 -47.06 -39.59 49.92
N GLU A 1003 -47.71 -38.44 50.13
CA GLU A 1003 -49.10 -38.23 50.58
C GLU A 1003 -49.33 -37.12 51.63
N GLY A 1004 -50.29 -36.25 51.32
CA GLY A 1004 -51.39 -35.95 52.26
C GLY A 1004 -51.62 -34.47 52.62
N GLY A 1005 -52.41 -33.75 51.82
CA GLY A 1005 -52.85 -32.38 52.10
C GLY A 1005 -54.09 -32.24 53.00
N LYS A 1006 -54.44 -30.99 53.37
CA LYS A 1006 -55.82 -30.55 53.71
C LYS A 1006 -55.98 -29.00 53.79
N VAL A 1007 -56.89 -28.48 52.94
CA VAL A 1007 -58.03 -27.57 53.21
C VAL A 1007 -57.82 -26.09 53.60
N VAL A 1008 -58.00 -25.21 52.60
CA VAL A 1008 -59.00 -24.14 52.40
C VAL A 1008 -59.42 -23.16 53.54
N SER A 1009 -59.09 -21.88 53.27
CA SER A 1009 -59.78 -20.58 53.53
C SER A 1009 -60.12 -20.09 54.95
N LYS A 1010 -59.58 -18.91 55.31
CA LYS A 1010 -60.34 -17.65 55.39
C LYS A 1010 -59.42 -16.44 55.59
N SER A 1011 -59.79 -15.36 54.93
CA SER A 1011 -59.17 -14.05 54.87
C SER A 1011 -59.29 -13.25 56.18
N LYS A 1012 -58.22 -12.52 56.52
CA LYS A 1012 -58.29 -11.17 57.14
C LYS A 1012 -56.92 -10.48 57.05
N GLU A 1013 -57.00 -9.18 56.76
CA GLU A 1013 -55.92 -8.25 56.43
C GLU A 1013 -54.90 -8.02 57.56
N GLY A 1014 -53.65 -7.75 57.19
CA GLY A 1014 -52.64 -7.20 58.10
C GLY A 1014 -51.20 -7.24 57.57
N LYS A 1015 -50.72 -6.10 57.05
CA LYS A 1015 -49.31 -5.61 57.02
C LYS A 1015 -48.20 -6.61 56.67
N GLY A 1016 -47.70 -6.53 55.43
CA GLY A 1016 -46.38 -7.04 55.06
C GLY A 1016 -45.27 -6.01 55.30
N LEU A 1017 -44.43 -6.24 56.30
CA LEU A 1017 -42.97 -6.07 56.19
C LEU A 1017 -42.48 -7.47 55.75
N GLY A 1018 -41.79 -7.68 54.63
CA GLY A 1018 -40.64 -6.95 54.13
C GLY A 1018 -39.41 -7.81 54.44
N ASP A 1019 -39.24 -8.93 53.73
CA ASP A 1019 -38.03 -9.74 53.81
C ASP A 1019 -37.45 -9.95 52.41
N GLY A 1020 -36.17 -9.59 52.29
CA GLY A 1020 -35.51 -9.25 51.04
C GLY A 1020 -35.11 -10.47 50.24
N ASN A 1021 -35.56 -10.53 48.98
CA ASN A 1021 -34.94 -11.36 47.96
C ASN A 1021 -33.98 -10.46 47.16
N VAL A 1022 -32.69 -10.49 47.53
CA VAL A 1022 -31.63 -9.82 46.77
C VAL A 1022 -31.49 -10.55 45.43
N ARG A 1023 -32.16 -10.00 44.40
CA ARG A 1023 -31.91 -10.37 43.00
C ARG A 1023 -30.42 -10.16 42.73
N GLY A 1024 -29.74 -11.21 42.24
CA GLY A 1024 -28.32 -11.19 41.94
C GLY A 1024 -27.96 -9.98 41.06
N MET A 1025 -27.12 -9.09 41.59
CA MET A 1025 -26.52 -8.02 40.81
C MET A 1025 -25.65 -8.68 39.73
N GLY A 1026 -25.97 -8.44 38.46
CA GLY A 1026 -25.13 -8.91 37.38
C GLY A 1026 -23.75 -8.25 37.41
N ARG A 1027 -22.73 -9.01 37.05
CA ARG A 1027 -21.32 -8.60 37.23
C ARG A 1027 -20.87 -7.66 36.11
N LYS A 1028 -20.04 -6.68 36.47
CA LYS A 1028 -19.38 -5.70 35.59
C LYS A 1028 -18.27 -6.36 34.74
N PRO A 1029 -17.86 -5.78 33.60
CA PRO A 1029 -16.66 -6.20 32.88
C PRO A 1029 -15.42 -6.17 33.78
N LEU A 1030 -14.47 -7.06 33.52
CA LEU A 1030 -13.21 -7.12 34.27
C LEU A 1030 -12.28 -5.98 33.84
N TYR A 1031 -11.81 -5.19 34.79
CA TYR A 1031 -10.74 -4.23 34.54
C TYR A 1031 -9.39 -4.92 34.62
N ILE A 1032 -8.70 -5.02 33.49
CA ILE A 1032 -7.45 -5.75 33.35
C ILE A 1032 -6.29 -4.83 32.97
N ARG A 1033 -5.07 -5.29 33.27
CA ARG A 1033 -3.86 -4.79 32.64
C ARG A 1033 -3.36 -5.87 31.70
N GLU A 1034 -2.49 -5.52 30.76
CA GLU A 1034 -1.90 -6.50 29.87
C GLU A 1034 -0.39 -6.46 29.85
N GLY A 1035 0.17 -7.60 29.44
CA GLY A 1035 1.60 -7.77 29.33
C GLY A 1035 2.21 -7.17 28.06
N GLY A 1036 1.39 -6.91 27.04
CA GLY A 1036 1.78 -6.31 25.76
C GLY A 1036 2.11 -4.82 25.89
N SER A 1037 2.51 -4.23 24.78
CA SER A 1037 2.92 -2.83 24.67
C SER A 1037 2.33 -2.24 23.39
N ILE A 1038 1.75 -1.05 23.49
CA ILE A 1038 1.29 -0.26 22.32
C ILE A 1038 2.01 1.09 22.42
N PRO A 1039 3.03 1.35 21.59
CA PRO A 1039 3.87 2.56 21.74
C PRO A 1039 3.10 3.88 21.64
N SER A 1040 2.01 3.88 20.87
CA SER A 1040 1.30 5.09 20.47
C SER A 1040 0.38 5.66 21.56
N ILE A 1041 -0.20 4.84 22.43
CA ILE A 1041 -1.22 5.29 23.41
C ILE A 1041 -0.71 6.34 24.40
N ARG A 1042 0.42 6.06 25.07
CA ARG A 1042 1.02 6.98 26.07
C ARG A 1042 1.54 8.24 25.40
N PHE A 1043 2.04 8.12 24.18
CA PHE A 1043 2.45 9.26 23.37
C PHE A 1043 1.26 10.17 23.04
N LEU A 1044 0.15 9.61 22.56
CA LEU A 1044 -1.05 10.38 22.21
C LEU A 1044 -1.63 11.11 23.44
N GLU A 1045 -1.69 10.47 24.61
CA GLU A 1045 -2.11 11.14 25.85
C GLU A 1045 -1.23 12.35 26.18
N LYS A 1046 0.10 12.20 26.11
CA LYS A 1046 1.06 13.28 26.37
C LYS A 1046 0.93 14.42 25.35
N GLU A 1047 0.80 14.07 24.07
CA GLU A 1047 0.82 15.02 22.96
C GLU A 1047 -0.48 15.86 22.90
N PHE A 1048 -1.63 15.26 23.18
CA PHE A 1048 -2.93 15.93 23.17
C PHE A 1048 -3.44 16.36 24.54
N GLY A 1049 -2.83 15.91 25.63
CA GLY A 1049 -3.31 16.20 26.99
C GLY A 1049 -4.69 15.59 27.29
N ALA A 1050 -5.04 14.50 26.62
CA ALA A 1050 -6.36 13.86 26.68
C ALA A 1050 -6.27 12.48 27.33
N PRO A 1051 -7.25 12.07 28.16
CA PRO A 1051 -7.30 10.72 28.72
C PRO A 1051 -7.58 9.66 27.65
N ALA A 1052 -6.94 8.48 27.78
CA ALA A 1052 -7.19 7.34 26.92
C ALA A 1052 -7.97 6.21 27.62
N ALA A 1053 -8.68 5.40 26.82
CA ALA A 1053 -9.23 4.12 27.24
C ALA A 1053 -9.06 3.05 26.14
N HIS A 1054 -8.90 1.79 26.55
CA HIS A 1054 -8.63 0.68 25.64
C HIS A 1054 -9.72 -0.39 25.77
N LEU A 1055 -10.48 -0.57 24.68
CA LEU A 1055 -11.52 -1.59 24.57
C LEU A 1055 -10.96 -2.85 23.87
N PRO A 1056 -10.88 -4.00 24.54
CA PRO A 1056 -10.52 -5.24 23.88
C PRO A 1056 -11.72 -5.79 23.08
N CYS A 1057 -11.52 -6.00 21.78
CA CYS A 1057 -12.55 -6.54 20.89
C CYS A 1057 -12.43 -8.06 20.70
N GLY A 1058 -11.20 -8.58 20.72
CA GLY A 1058 -10.92 -9.99 20.50
C GLY A 1058 -11.01 -10.85 21.77
N GLN A 1059 -10.92 -12.16 21.59
CA GLN A 1059 -10.95 -13.17 22.66
C GLN A 1059 -9.57 -13.78 22.89
N ALA A 1060 -9.36 -14.43 24.04
CA ALA A 1060 -8.08 -15.07 24.36
C ALA A 1060 -7.68 -16.14 23.33
N SER A 1061 -8.65 -16.81 22.70
CA SER A 1061 -8.42 -17.84 21.67
C SER A 1061 -8.35 -17.31 20.23
N ASP A 1062 -8.31 -15.99 20.02
CA ASP A 1062 -8.22 -15.38 18.69
C ASP A 1062 -6.87 -15.61 18.01
N SER A 1063 -5.85 -16.06 18.76
CA SER A 1063 -4.56 -16.48 18.22
C SER A 1063 -3.85 -15.38 17.42
N ALA A 1064 -3.95 -14.14 17.89
CA ALA A 1064 -3.20 -13.02 17.31
C ALA A 1064 -1.70 -13.34 17.24
N HIS A 1065 -1.07 -12.88 16.16
CA HIS A 1065 0.30 -13.18 15.74
C HIS A 1065 0.60 -14.66 15.42
N LEU A 1066 -0.30 -15.59 15.74
CA LEU A 1066 -0.16 -17.02 15.49
C LEU A 1066 -0.90 -17.45 14.23
N ASP A 1067 -0.76 -18.72 13.89
CA ASP A 1067 -1.51 -19.35 12.81
C ASP A 1067 -3.00 -19.47 13.18
N ASN A 1068 -3.87 -19.41 12.17
CA ASN A 1068 -5.33 -19.47 12.34
C ASN A 1068 -5.89 -18.33 13.18
N GLU A 1069 -5.29 -17.14 13.06
CA GLU A 1069 -5.87 -15.92 13.63
C GLU A 1069 -7.33 -15.80 13.20
N ARG A 1070 -8.18 -15.49 14.18
CA ARG A 1070 -9.63 -15.42 14.00
C ARG A 1070 -10.24 -14.37 14.90
N ILE A 1071 -11.44 -13.93 14.55
CA ILE A 1071 -12.30 -13.12 15.42
C ILE A 1071 -13.70 -13.72 15.44
N ARG A 1072 -14.31 -13.82 16.63
CA ARG A 1072 -15.69 -14.29 16.75
C ARG A 1072 -16.65 -13.28 16.14
N LEU A 1073 -17.60 -13.75 15.33
CA LEU A 1073 -18.55 -12.88 14.63
C LEU A 1073 -19.38 -12.03 15.61
N ASN A 1074 -19.80 -12.62 16.73
CA ASN A 1074 -20.49 -11.90 17.81
C ASN A 1074 -19.62 -10.78 18.41
N ASN A 1075 -18.33 -11.02 18.61
CA ASN A 1075 -17.41 -10.03 19.14
C ASN A 1075 -17.28 -8.83 18.20
N LEU A 1076 -17.17 -9.08 16.90
CA LEU A 1076 -17.10 -8.03 15.88
C LEU A 1076 -18.36 -7.15 15.87
N TYR A 1077 -19.55 -7.76 15.82
CA TYR A 1077 -20.82 -7.01 15.84
C TYR A 1077 -21.06 -6.29 17.16
N ASN A 1078 -20.80 -6.94 18.29
CA ASN A 1078 -20.98 -6.33 19.60
C ASN A 1078 -20.00 -5.17 19.81
N SER A 1079 -18.78 -5.27 19.30
CA SER A 1079 -17.83 -4.14 19.32
C SER A 1079 -18.36 -2.94 18.53
N ARG A 1080 -18.93 -3.14 17.34
CA ARG A 1080 -19.61 -2.08 16.58
C ARG A 1080 -20.71 -1.41 17.40
N LEU A 1081 -21.55 -2.19 18.08
CA LEU A 1081 -22.63 -1.67 18.92
C LEU A 1081 -22.09 -0.89 20.13
N ILE A 1082 -21.03 -1.38 20.76
CA ILE A 1082 -20.36 -0.69 21.88
C ILE A 1082 -19.81 0.65 21.40
N PHE A 1083 -19.04 0.67 20.30
CA PHE A 1083 -18.51 1.91 19.73
C PHE A 1083 -19.61 2.90 19.36
N ARG A 1084 -20.66 2.43 18.67
CA ARG A 1084 -21.84 3.25 18.35
C ARG A 1084 -22.41 3.92 19.60
N LYS A 1085 -22.56 3.19 20.70
CA LYS A 1085 -23.09 3.76 21.94
C LYS A 1085 -22.11 4.74 22.60
N VAL A 1086 -20.82 4.40 22.66
CA VAL A 1086 -19.79 5.26 23.25
C VAL A 1086 -19.68 6.59 22.49
N PHE A 1087 -19.61 6.56 21.16
CA PHE A 1087 -19.54 7.78 20.35
C PHE A 1087 -20.80 8.66 20.47
N ARG A 1088 -21.96 8.06 20.77
CA ARG A 1088 -23.21 8.79 21.02
C ARG A 1088 -23.28 9.41 22.41
N GLU A 1089 -22.89 8.68 23.44
CA GLU A 1089 -23.14 9.09 24.83
C GLU A 1089 -22.01 9.92 25.44
N LEU A 1090 -20.75 9.65 25.08
CA LEU A 1090 -19.60 10.38 25.62
C LEU A 1090 -19.68 11.91 25.41
N PRO A 1091 -20.24 12.44 24.31
CA PRO A 1091 -20.38 13.89 24.12
C PRO A 1091 -21.42 14.57 25.01
N ARG A 1092 -22.29 13.77 25.66
CA ARG A 1092 -23.40 14.25 26.50
C ARG A 1092 -23.04 14.32 27.98
N LYS A 1093 -21.90 13.77 28.33
CA LYS A 1093 -21.34 13.81 29.68
C LYS A 1093 -20.22 14.86 29.69
#